data_AF-A0AA97GDS5-F1
#
_entry.id   AF-A0AA97GDS5-F1
#
_cell.length_a   1.000
_cell.length_b   1.000
_cell.length_c   1.000
_cell.angle_alpha   90.00
_cell.angle_beta   90.00
_cell.angle_gamma   90.00
#
_symmetry.space_group_name_H-M   'P 1'
#
loop_
_entity.id
_entity.type
_entity.pdbx_description
1 polymer ?
#
loop_
_entity_poly.entity_id
_entity_poly.type
_entity_poly.pdbx_seq_one_letter_code
_entity_poly.pdbx_strand_id
1 'polypeptide(L)'
;MNGGNDGVGIGAGFPVVFDSISKKVSYHDKCVFRDHIKSLHQITPPYNAFPKSLSTKPLAEQFAEKTIHWLQLVNTPYDQRGSVTTSFCHEADNYWAEEEKRLGVFYREDYLAHELRKLTKSTYLGAHSLPEYFDTMNRRSFVARDNGHKPSECLNAFFHGPTSADCAMTLLACQYRAIETIIGTDEFDRIFGAPISKFRIPCDLFSHISHVSEFFQEHAKEGESLKLIDFSNPLHHLFNYLEFYKGSWSTEQSEQEIKKGDILYIQGVKGYDLKHATGHAIGFNLVCTGQNSSGQNLYLGFGPGVFDEPKTYDQVKKILIDGYNKPQSPETIFAIKEGKMNYAERASDILPYDHPIGGILIAARFYTEFWEYFLSQCDQVWHRQPLLSVTPTMEPKPVHHGSQLHTENLDADIDQYKPYSTQQELMHEKALKFTHAVINNQGEAWCKKSMGLFLTGSPGIGKTHLCVAVAKKAAKYGVNTLYLDANKIGELYQHLQADIVRCYVKIDEMLAGKDLVVIDDARGDRFSNELLAKTMKHVMNYDKAIMVSSNHHIPVKAAFPCNIDPLTDYAHNFLYLSDLQGDSYRSRWWHSPEVQAADAISQLGQYHGRNAAAVITEHAVSIEELVRVLSIPAEQIRQVGSPFLPGRYVVSQDYDLRDLTKTQHQAVFMECDGIDDDTHIKQFLNVIQRVHNEGLKLVVKTNDRLLLLKSVRVFLNQPDLSLNYNEVCVRERLAHMFPDFAEFGLQDQLKQQSLPGAFGGNKAS
;
A
#
# COMPACT_ATOMS: atom_id res chain seq x y z
N MET A 1 54.53 -1.72 -38.78
CA MET A 1 54.63 -2.51 -37.54
C MET A 1 53.42 -2.19 -36.68
N ASN A 2 52.60 -3.22 -36.46
CA ASN A 2 51.48 -3.46 -35.52
C ASN A 2 51.15 -2.35 -34.51
N GLY A 3 49.91 -2.04 -34.15
CA GLY A 3 48.55 -2.60 -34.29
C GLY A 3 47.69 -1.78 -33.30
N GLY A 4 46.46 -1.34 -33.55
CA GLY A 4 45.33 -2.08 -34.09
C GLY A 4 44.57 -2.74 -32.93
N ASN A 5 43.84 -1.96 -32.13
CA ASN A 5 42.96 -2.48 -31.08
C ASN A 5 41.65 -1.68 -31.08
N ASP A 6 40.73 -2.07 -31.96
CA ASP A 6 39.36 -1.58 -32.00
C ASP A 6 38.54 -2.33 -30.95
N GLY A 7 38.31 -1.67 -29.81
CA GLY A 7 37.32 -2.08 -28.83
C GLY A 7 35.92 -1.80 -29.35
N VAL A 8 35.27 -2.83 -29.91
CA VAL A 8 33.85 -2.79 -30.24
C VAL A 8 33.04 -2.84 -28.94
N GLY A 9 32.65 -1.67 -28.43
CA GLY A 9 31.65 -1.54 -27.39
C GLY A 9 30.28 -1.93 -27.95
N ILE A 10 29.80 -3.13 -27.61
CA ILE A 10 28.42 -3.56 -27.90
C ILE A 10 27.51 -2.96 -26.82
N GLY A 11 27.17 -1.69 -26.99
CA GLY A 11 26.11 -1.03 -26.23
C GLY A 11 24.77 -1.18 -26.96
N ALA A 12 24.05 -2.27 -26.71
CA ALA A 12 22.66 -2.43 -27.13
C ALA A 12 21.75 -2.21 -25.91
N GLY A 13 21.65 -0.95 -25.47
CA GLY A 13 20.54 -0.53 -24.62
C GLY A 13 19.26 -0.58 -25.46
N PHE A 14 18.25 -1.32 -25.00
CA PHE A 14 16.91 -1.27 -25.60
C PHE A 14 16.40 0.18 -25.56
N PRO A 15 16.08 0.81 -26.70
CA PRO A 15 15.43 2.12 -26.69
C PRO A 15 13.95 1.92 -26.34
N VAL A 16 13.61 1.93 -25.05
CA VAL A 16 12.21 2.18 -24.65
C VAL A 16 11.96 3.69 -24.76
N VAL A 17 11.80 4.16 -26.00
CA VAL A 17 11.32 5.53 -26.28
C VAL A 17 9.81 5.56 -26.05
N PHE A 18 9.42 5.65 -24.79
CA PHE A 18 8.08 6.08 -24.40
C PHE A 18 8.20 7.04 -23.22
N ASP A 19 8.81 8.19 -23.47
CA ASP A 19 8.40 9.41 -22.80
C ASP A 19 8.66 10.61 -23.73
N SER A 20 7.74 11.57 -23.68
CA SER A 20 7.73 12.85 -24.42
C SER A 20 7.14 12.95 -25.84
N ILE A 21 6.21 12.07 -26.26
CA ILE A 21 5.32 12.39 -27.40
C ILE A 21 3.92 12.73 -26.87
N SER A 22 3.75 13.95 -26.36
CA SER A 22 2.42 14.50 -26.09
C SER A 22 1.73 14.88 -27.41
N LYS A 23 1.23 13.89 -28.16
CA LYS A 23 0.37 14.14 -29.33
C LYS A 23 -1.09 14.34 -28.90
N LYS A 24 -1.80 15.21 -29.62
CA LYS A 24 -3.27 15.36 -29.58
C LYS A 24 -3.91 14.07 -30.09
N VAL A 25 -4.12 13.11 -29.19
CA VAL A 25 -5.02 11.97 -29.41
C VAL A 25 -6.40 12.51 -29.74
N SER A 26 -7.10 11.92 -30.71
CA SER A 26 -8.46 12.35 -31.01
C SER A 26 -9.32 12.18 -29.75
N TYR A 27 -10.13 13.19 -29.43
CA TYR A 27 -11.01 13.14 -28.27
C TYR A 27 -11.90 11.88 -28.32
N HIS A 28 -12.25 11.43 -29.52
CA HIS A 28 -13.03 10.23 -29.78
C HIS A 28 -12.36 8.94 -29.26
N ASP A 29 -11.07 8.72 -29.56
CA ASP A 29 -10.37 7.50 -29.11
C ASP A 29 -10.25 7.44 -27.59
N LYS A 30 -10.10 8.61 -26.94
CA LYS A 30 -10.11 8.69 -25.47
C LYS A 30 -11.48 8.34 -24.89
N CYS A 31 -12.57 8.74 -25.53
CA CYS A 31 -13.93 8.39 -25.11
C CYS A 31 -14.17 6.88 -25.26
N VAL A 32 -13.90 6.29 -26.43
CA VAL A 32 -14.10 4.85 -26.65
C VAL A 32 -13.28 4.00 -25.68
N PHE A 33 -12.02 4.37 -25.44
CA PHE A 33 -11.18 3.67 -24.46
C PHE A 33 -11.71 3.84 -23.03
N ARG A 34 -12.16 5.05 -22.66
CA ARG A 34 -12.77 5.30 -21.35
C ARG A 34 -14.04 4.47 -21.16
N ASP A 35 -14.90 4.40 -22.17
CA ASP A 35 -16.15 3.64 -22.14
C ASP A 35 -15.87 2.14 -22.04
N HIS A 36 -14.86 1.65 -22.76
CA HIS A 36 -14.36 0.29 -22.61
C HIS A 36 -13.88 0.01 -21.18
N ILE A 37 -13.00 0.84 -20.64
CA ILE A 37 -12.50 0.72 -19.25
C ILE A 37 -13.65 0.75 -18.24
N LYS A 38 -14.66 1.61 -18.43
CA LYS A 38 -15.87 1.61 -17.60
C LYS A 38 -16.60 0.27 -17.67
N SER A 39 -16.79 -0.30 -18.85
CA SER A 39 -17.44 -1.62 -19.01
C SER A 39 -16.67 -2.75 -18.31
N LEU A 40 -15.33 -2.67 -18.26
CA LEU A 40 -14.52 -3.65 -17.56
C LEU A 40 -14.72 -3.65 -16.04
N HIS A 41 -15.19 -2.56 -15.44
CA HIS A 41 -15.47 -2.54 -13.99
C HIS A 41 -16.68 -3.40 -13.61
N GLN A 42 -17.50 -3.81 -14.59
CA GLN A 42 -18.69 -4.64 -14.36
C GLN A 42 -18.38 -6.14 -14.45
N ILE A 43 -17.16 -6.52 -14.84
CA ILE A 43 -16.74 -7.92 -14.96
C ILE A 43 -16.28 -8.43 -13.60
N THR A 44 -16.94 -9.48 -13.11
CA THR A 44 -16.50 -10.24 -11.94
C THR A 44 -15.94 -11.60 -12.38
N PRO A 45 -14.61 -11.81 -12.33
CA PRO A 45 -13.97 -13.08 -12.64
C PRO A 45 -14.53 -14.23 -11.78
N PRO A 46 -14.74 -15.43 -12.36
CA PRO A 46 -15.13 -16.61 -11.57
C PRO A 46 -13.95 -17.01 -10.67
N TYR A 47 -14.15 -17.01 -9.35
CA TYR A 47 -13.08 -17.30 -8.40
C TYR A 47 -13.24 -18.71 -7.80
N ASN A 48 -12.20 -19.53 -7.96
CA ASN A 48 -12.11 -20.85 -7.34
C ASN A 48 -10.77 -20.96 -6.60
N ALA A 49 -10.82 -21.18 -5.29
CA ALA A 49 -9.63 -21.41 -4.49
C ALA A 49 -9.01 -22.79 -4.80
N PHE A 50 -7.69 -22.85 -4.88
CA PHE A 50 -6.94 -24.08 -5.04
C PHE A 50 -6.62 -24.69 -3.67
N PRO A 51 -6.95 -25.97 -3.44
CA PRO A 51 -6.45 -26.68 -2.27
C PRO A 51 -4.94 -26.91 -2.42
N LYS A 52 -4.23 -27.00 -1.30
CA LYS A 52 -2.81 -27.36 -1.28
C LYS A 52 -2.59 -28.71 -1.96
N SER A 53 -1.60 -28.79 -2.85
CA SER A 53 -1.28 -30.03 -3.55
C SER A 53 -0.65 -31.05 -2.59
N LEU A 54 -1.05 -32.33 -2.72
CA LEU A 54 -0.50 -33.46 -1.96
C LEU A 54 0.48 -34.32 -2.79
N SER A 55 1.07 -33.74 -3.85
CA SER A 55 1.98 -34.47 -4.74
C SER A 55 3.29 -34.87 -4.04
N THR A 56 3.74 -36.11 -4.29
CA THR A 56 5.02 -36.65 -3.80
C THR A 56 6.22 -36.34 -4.71
N LYS A 57 5.99 -35.70 -5.87
CA LYS A 57 7.05 -35.34 -6.81
C LYS A 57 7.99 -34.27 -6.22
N PRO A 58 9.25 -34.19 -6.67
CA PRO A 58 10.13 -33.07 -6.32
C PRO A 58 9.49 -31.72 -6.66
N LEU A 59 9.67 -30.72 -5.79
CA LEU A 59 9.02 -29.42 -5.93
C LEU A 59 9.33 -28.72 -7.26
N ALA A 60 10.59 -28.78 -7.72
CA ALA A 60 10.98 -28.24 -9.03
C ALA A 60 10.21 -28.89 -10.20
N GLU A 61 9.95 -30.21 -10.13
CA GLU A 61 9.16 -30.91 -11.14
C GLU A 61 7.69 -30.48 -11.09
N GLN A 62 7.11 -30.36 -9.89
CA GLN A 62 5.75 -29.86 -9.71
C GLN A 62 5.60 -28.45 -10.30
N PHE A 63 6.54 -27.55 -9.97
CA PHE A 63 6.56 -26.18 -10.48
C PHE A 63 6.61 -26.17 -12.00
N ALA A 64 7.55 -26.91 -12.61
CA ALA A 64 7.67 -27.02 -14.05
C ALA A 64 6.37 -27.52 -14.71
N GLU A 65 5.82 -28.63 -14.22
CA GLU A 65 4.60 -29.23 -14.79
C GLU A 65 3.39 -28.30 -14.69
N LYS A 66 3.23 -27.61 -13.56
CA LYS A 66 2.13 -26.66 -13.38
C LYS A 66 2.31 -25.41 -14.22
N THR A 67 3.52 -24.85 -14.34
CA THR A 67 3.78 -23.71 -15.23
C THR A 67 3.48 -24.07 -16.68
N ILE A 68 3.95 -25.23 -17.15
CA ILE A 68 3.68 -25.73 -18.51
C ILE A 68 2.17 -25.91 -18.72
N HIS A 69 1.48 -26.56 -17.78
CA HIS A 69 0.05 -26.78 -17.87
C HIS A 69 -0.74 -25.48 -17.99
N TRP A 70 -0.45 -24.49 -17.14
CA TRP A 70 -1.13 -23.19 -17.20
C TRP A 70 -0.82 -22.44 -18.49
N LEU A 71 0.41 -22.52 -19.00
CA LEU A 71 0.78 -21.91 -20.27
C LEU A 71 0.05 -22.57 -21.46
N GLN A 72 -0.11 -23.90 -21.44
CA GLN A 72 -0.92 -24.63 -22.43
C GLN A 72 -2.39 -24.18 -22.40
N LEU A 73 -2.97 -24.06 -21.21
CA LEU A 73 -4.35 -23.56 -21.06
C LEU A 73 -4.51 -22.15 -21.62
N VAL A 74 -3.56 -21.25 -21.35
CA VAL A 74 -3.57 -19.89 -21.90
C VAL A 74 -3.36 -19.89 -23.42
N ASN A 75 -2.59 -20.82 -23.97
CA ASN A 75 -2.42 -20.95 -25.42
C ASN A 75 -3.61 -21.60 -26.15
N THR A 76 -4.66 -22.02 -25.44
CA THR A 76 -5.90 -22.49 -26.05
C THR A 76 -6.37 -21.46 -27.08
N PRO A 77 -6.61 -21.86 -28.35
CA PRO A 77 -7.06 -20.96 -29.40
C PRO A 77 -8.23 -20.09 -28.94
N TYR A 78 -8.21 -18.79 -29.29
CA TYR A 78 -9.18 -17.83 -28.76
C TYR A 78 -10.64 -18.24 -29.01
N ASP A 79 -10.91 -18.94 -30.12
CA ASP A 79 -12.23 -19.43 -30.48
C ASP A 79 -12.70 -20.66 -29.70
N GLN A 80 -11.79 -21.32 -29.01
CA GLN A 80 -12.03 -22.49 -28.17
C GLN A 80 -12.05 -22.17 -26.67
N ARG A 81 -11.71 -20.94 -26.29
CA ARG A 81 -11.81 -20.48 -24.89
C ARG A 81 -13.29 -20.35 -24.48
N GLY A 82 -13.58 -20.66 -23.22
CA GLY A 82 -14.92 -20.47 -22.65
C GLY A 82 -15.35 -19.00 -22.70
N SER A 83 -16.64 -18.76 -22.93
CA SER A 83 -17.25 -17.43 -22.78
C SER A 83 -17.61 -17.18 -21.30
N VAL A 84 -17.55 -15.93 -20.89
CA VAL A 84 -18.08 -15.44 -19.62
C VAL A 84 -19.19 -14.44 -19.94
N THR A 85 -20.36 -14.62 -19.32
CA THR A 85 -21.45 -13.66 -19.43
C THR A 85 -21.09 -12.40 -18.65
N THR A 86 -21.04 -11.27 -19.35
CA THR A 86 -20.83 -9.94 -18.77
C THR A 86 -22.13 -9.17 -18.83
N SER A 87 -22.56 -8.57 -17.72
CA SER A 87 -23.72 -7.70 -17.69
C SER A 87 -23.26 -6.24 -17.76
N PHE A 88 -23.89 -5.44 -18.61
CA PHE A 88 -23.62 -4.02 -18.68
C PHE A 88 -24.90 -3.19 -18.70
N CYS A 89 -24.87 -2.10 -17.94
CA CYS A 89 -25.96 -1.14 -17.90
C CYS A 89 -25.75 -0.08 -18.99
N HIS A 90 -26.70 0.02 -19.92
CA HIS A 90 -26.77 1.14 -20.84
C HIS A 90 -27.29 2.38 -20.10
N GLU A 91 -26.42 3.34 -19.80
CA GLU A 91 -26.74 4.58 -19.06
C GLU A 91 -27.93 5.35 -19.66
N ALA A 92 -28.16 5.25 -20.98
CA ALA A 92 -29.26 5.94 -21.66
C ALA A 92 -30.66 5.41 -21.28
N ASP A 93 -30.77 4.09 -21.03
CA ASP A 93 -32.07 3.41 -20.91
C ASP A 93 -32.23 2.62 -19.59
N ASN A 94 -31.22 2.63 -18.70
CA ASN A 94 -31.16 1.77 -17.50
C ASN A 94 -31.40 0.28 -17.80
N TYR A 95 -31.10 -0.15 -19.03
CA TYR A 95 -31.25 -1.53 -19.47
C TYR A 95 -29.96 -2.31 -19.21
N TRP A 96 -30.09 -3.46 -18.55
CA TRP A 96 -29.01 -4.41 -18.38
C TRP A 96 -28.99 -5.38 -19.56
N ALA A 97 -27.94 -5.31 -20.37
CA ALA A 97 -27.68 -6.29 -21.42
C ALA A 97 -26.64 -7.29 -20.93
N GLU A 98 -26.86 -8.57 -21.24
CA GLU A 98 -25.87 -9.62 -21.03
C GLU A 98 -25.18 -9.93 -22.37
N GLU A 99 -23.85 -9.94 -22.38
CA GLU A 99 -23.05 -10.33 -23.54
C GLU A 99 -22.04 -11.40 -23.11
N GLU A 100 -22.03 -12.51 -23.85
CA GLU A 100 -20.99 -13.52 -23.73
C GLU A 100 -19.69 -13.01 -24.37
N LYS A 101 -18.68 -12.79 -23.54
CA LYS A 101 -17.34 -12.41 -24.01
C LYS A 101 -16.38 -13.56 -23.86
N ARG A 102 -15.55 -13.79 -24.88
CA ARG A 102 -14.44 -14.73 -24.82
C ARG A 102 -13.31 -14.03 -24.09
N LEU A 103 -13.25 -14.21 -22.78
CA LEU A 103 -12.25 -13.59 -21.94
C LEU A 103 -10.95 -14.43 -21.93
N GLY A 104 -9.85 -13.80 -21.53
CA GLY A 104 -8.55 -14.44 -21.40
C GLY A 104 -7.38 -13.48 -21.57
N VAL A 105 -6.19 -14.06 -21.74
CA VAL A 105 -4.97 -13.32 -22.00
C VAL A 105 -4.71 -13.25 -23.51
N PHE A 106 -4.46 -12.05 -24.01
CA PHE A 106 -4.26 -11.74 -25.42
C PHE A 106 -2.92 -11.05 -25.62
N TYR A 107 -2.30 -11.27 -26.79
CA TYR A 107 -1.35 -10.28 -27.29
C TYR A 107 -2.08 -8.98 -27.63
N ARG A 108 -1.35 -7.87 -27.60
CA ARG A 108 -1.93 -6.54 -27.86
C ARG A 108 -2.62 -6.47 -29.23
N GLU A 109 -2.00 -7.02 -30.26
CA GLU A 109 -2.52 -7.02 -31.63
C GLU A 109 -3.81 -7.84 -31.73
N ASP A 110 -3.84 -9.01 -31.08
CA ASP A 110 -5.01 -9.87 -31.02
C ASP A 110 -6.15 -9.20 -30.24
N TYR A 111 -5.83 -8.57 -29.12
CA TYR A 111 -6.78 -7.81 -28.31
C TYR A 111 -7.48 -6.71 -29.13
N LEU A 112 -6.69 -5.96 -29.91
CA LEU A 112 -7.20 -4.93 -30.80
C LEU A 112 -8.08 -5.51 -31.92
N ALA A 113 -7.72 -6.67 -32.46
CA ALA A 113 -8.48 -7.34 -33.51
C ALA A 113 -9.79 -7.98 -33.02
N HIS A 114 -9.81 -8.46 -31.78
CA HIS A 114 -10.95 -9.16 -31.18
C HIS A 114 -11.90 -8.24 -30.42
N GLU A 115 -11.40 -7.48 -29.44
CA GLU A 115 -12.23 -6.73 -28.48
C GLU A 115 -12.39 -5.25 -28.85
N LEU A 116 -11.36 -4.64 -29.45
CA LEU A 116 -11.29 -3.20 -29.66
C LEU A 116 -11.04 -2.81 -31.13
N ARG A 117 -11.77 -3.42 -32.08
CA ARG A 117 -11.59 -3.18 -33.52
C ARG A 117 -11.56 -1.69 -33.91
N LYS A 118 -12.36 -0.86 -33.22
CA LYS A 118 -12.46 0.59 -33.45
C LYS A 118 -11.22 1.36 -32.95
N LEU A 119 -10.41 0.80 -32.06
CA LEU A 119 -9.20 1.39 -31.48
C LEU A 119 -7.90 0.79 -32.03
N THR A 120 -7.94 0.08 -33.15
CA THR A 120 -6.77 -0.54 -33.81
C THR A 120 -5.61 0.42 -34.12
N LYS A 121 -5.82 1.75 -34.06
CA LYS A 121 -4.79 2.80 -34.25
C LYS A 121 -4.33 3.47 -32.95
N SER A 122 -4.82 3.02 -31.80
CA SER A 122 -4.55 3.65 -30.51
C SER A 122 -3.18 3.22 -29.94
N THR A 123 -2.33 4.21 -29.65
CA THR A 123 -1.06 4.00 -28.95
C THR A 123 -1.23 3.82 -27.44
N TYR A 124 -2.47 3.87 -26.92
CA TYR A 124 -2.76 3.94 -25.48
C TYR A 124 -2.64 2.60 -24.74
N LEU A 125 -2.58 1.48 -25.46
CA LEU A 125 -2.67 0.15 -24.87
C LEU A 125 -1.27 -0.39 -24.55
N GLY A 126 -0.84 -0.24 -23.30
CA GLY A 126 0.23 -1.04 -22.71
C GLY A 126 -0.34 -2.34 -22.11
N ALA A 127 0.35 -2.87 -21.10
CA ALA A 127 -0.23 -3.88 -20.22
C ALA A 127 -1.53 -3.34 -19.61
N HIS A 128 -2.65 -4.04 -19.77
CA HIS A 128 -3.92 -3.67 -19.14
C HIS A 128 -4.83 -4.88 -18.97
N SER A 129 -5.65 -4.83 -17.91
CA SER A 129 -6.63 -5.85 -17.49
C SER A 129 -7.77 -5.13 -16.78
N LEU A 130 -8.53 -5.84 -15.93
CA LEU A 130 -9.65 -5.30 -15.17
C LEU A 130 -9.20 -4.18 -14.20
N PRO A 131 -9.69 -2.94 -14.38
CA PRO A 131 -9.29 -1.78 -13.57
C PRO A 131 -9.64 -1.86 -12.09
N GLU A 132 -10.59 -2.73 -11.74
CA GLU A 132 -10.94 -3.02 -10.35
C GLU A 132 -9.79 -3.71 -9.62
N TYR A 133 -9.01 -4.54 -10.30
CA TYR A 133 -7.95 -5.34 -9.69
C TYR A 133 -6.57 -4.72 -9.85
N PHE A 134 -6.32 -4.00 -10.96
CA PHE A 134 -4.99 -3.51 -11.32
C PHE A 134 -4.95 -2.00 -11.56
N ASP A 135 -3.81 -1.38 -11.22
CA ASP A 135 -3.55 0.04 -11.47
C ASP A 135 -3.35 0.30 -12.97
N THR A 136 -4.35 0.95 -13.57
CA THR A 136 -4.35 1.32 -15.01
C THR A 136 -3.29 2.36 -15.40
N MET A 137 -2.66 3.03 -14.43
CA MET A 137 -1.58 3.98 -14.70
C MET A 137 -0.25 3.27 -14.96
N ASN A 138 -0.08 2.04 -14.48
CA ASN A 138 1.11 1.26 -14.70
C ASN A 138 1.03 0.46 -16.00
N ARG A 139 1.69 0.98 -17.04
CA ARG A 139 1.63 0.38 -18.40
C ARG A 139 2.65 -0.73 -18.66
N ARG A 140 3.61 -0.91 -17.74
CA ARG A 140 4.71 -1.88 -17.86
C ARG A 140 4.54 -3.09 -16.94
N SER A 141 3.55 -3.06 -16.06
CA SER A 141 3.31 -4.15 -15.13
C SER A 141 1.87 -4.10 -14.63
N PHE A 142 1.35 -5.26 -14.24
CA PHE A 142 0.09 -5.35 -13.54
C PHE A 142 0.38 -5.21 -12.06
N VAL A 143 -0.01 -4.10 -11.44
CA VAL A 143 0.16 -3.86 -10.00
C VAL A 143 -1.20 -3.85 -9.35
N ALA A 144 -1.41 -4.69 -8.33
CA ALA A 144 -2.67 -4.77 -7.61
C ALA A 144 -3.04 -3.42 -6.96
N ARG A 145 -4.33 -3.10 -6.96
CA ARG A 145 -4.87 -1.92 -6.26
C ARG A 145 -4.97 -2.18 -4.75
N ASP A 146 -5.01 -1.10 -3.98
CA ASP A 146 -5.19 -1.16 -2.52
C ASP A 146 -6.67 -0.98 -2.16
N ASN A 147 -7.50 -1.91 -2.62
CA ASN A 147 -8.95 -1.94 -2.43
C ASN A 147 -9.44 -3.25 -1.80
N GLY A 148 -8.55 -3.98 -1.12
CA GLY A 148 -8.89 -5.18 -0.36
C GLY A 148 -8.89 -6.49 -1.16
N HIS A 149 -8.74 -6.45 -2.49
CA HIS A 149 -8.59 -7.68 -3.29
C HIS A 149 -7.32 -8.44 -2.93
N LYS A 150 -7.44 -9.75 -2.85
CA LYS A 150 -6.35 -10.67 -2.56
C LYS A 150 -5.49 -10.91 -3.81
N PRO A 151 -4.20 -11.28 -3.63
CA PRO A 151 -3.33 -11.65 -4.74
C PRO A 151 -3.92 -12.70 -5.69
N SER A 152 -4.58 -13.73 -5.17
CA SER A 152 -5.22 -14.80 -5.95
C SER A 152 -6.38 -14.28 -6.79
N GLU A 153 -7.18 -13.34 -6.27
CA GLU A 153 -8.27 -12.66 -6.97
C GLU A 153 -7.72 -11.79 -8.11
N CYS A 154 -6.66 -11.03 -7.85
CA CYS A 154 -5.94 -10.27 -8.89
C CYS A 154 -5.37 -11.20 -9.98
N LEU A 155 -4.69 -12.28 -9.58
CA LEU A 155 -4.19 -13.28 -10.52
C LEU A 155 -5.32 -13.94 -11.31
N ASN A 156 -6.49 -14.11 -10.69
CA ASN A 156 -7.67 -14.63 -11.35
C ASN A 156 -8.25 -13.66 -12.37
N ALA A 157 -8.32 -12.36 -12.02
CA ALA A 157 -8.67 -11.30 -12.92
C ALA A 157 -7.71 -11.21 -14.12
N PHE A 158 -6.41 -11.48 -13.93
CA PHE A 158 -5.46 -11.53 -15.03
C PHE A 158 -5.83 -12.61 -16.07
N PHE A 159 -6.13 -13.84 -15.62
CA PHE A 159 -6.47 -14.95 -16.53
C PHE A 159 -7.89 -14.88 -17.09
N HIS A 160 -8.84 -14.25 -16.39
CA HIS A 160 -10.26 -14.21 -16.76
C HIS A 160 -10.75 -12.86 -17.26
N GLY A 161 -9.93 -11.79 -17.23
CA GLY A 161 -10.30 -10.53 -17.85
C GLY A 161 -10.24 -10.63 -19.38
N PRO A 162 -10.64 -9.62 -20.14
CA PRO A 162 -9.95 -9.35 -21.38
C PRO A 162 -8.61 -8.66 -20.97
N THR A 163 -7.50 -9.41 -20.99
CA THR A 163 -6.17 -8.96 -20.55
C THR A 163 -5.20 -8.87 -21.73
N SER A 164 -4.52 -7.75 -21.91
CA SER A 164 -3.45 -7.60 -22.91
C SER A 164 -2.08 -7.70 -22.24
N ALA A 165 -1.32 -8.75 -22.55
CA ALA A 165 -0.01 -9.02 -21.98
C ALA A 165 0.97 -9.52 -23.05
N ASP A 166 2.27 -9.47 -22.77
CA ASP A 166 3.32 -10.07 -23.60
C ASP A 166 3.68 -11.48 -23.10
N CYS A 167 4.66 -12.11 -23.73
CA CYS A 167 5.09 -13.44 -23.34
C CYS A 167 5.76 -13.50 -21.96
N ALA A 168 6.45 -12.44 -21.54
CA ALA A 168 7.11 -12.39 -20.23
C ALA A 168 6.08 -12.33 -19.11
N MET A 169 5.13 -11.37 -19.19
CA MET A 169 4.05 -11.22 -18.21
C MET A 169 3.19 -12.46 -18.12
N THR A 170 2.84 -13.06 -19.26
CA THR A 170 2.01 -14.26 -19.28
C THR A 170 2.72 -15.46 -18.68
N LEU A 171 4.01 -15.67 -19.02
CA LEU A 171 4.80 -16.75 -18.43
C LEU A 171 4.92 -16.54 -16.91
N LEU A 172 5.16 -15.31 -16.46
CA LEU A 172 5.23 -14.99 -15.04
C LEU A 172 3.91 -15.20 -14.30
N ALA A 173 2.78 -14.83 -14.89
CA ALA A 173 1.47 -15.16 -14.34
C ALA A 173 1.26 -16.67 -14.21
N CYS A 174 1.72 -17.47 -15.20
CA CYS A 174 1.66 -18.93 -15.14
C CYS A 174 2.55 -19.50 -14.03
N GLN A 175 3.69 -18.87 -13.73
CA GLN A 175 4.54 -19.23 -12.59
C GLN A 175 3.84 -18.93 -11.26
N TYR A 176 3.23 -17.75 -11.09
CA TYR A 176 2.42 -17.45 -9.91
C TYR A 176 1.29 -18.47 -9.72
N ARG A 177 0.57 -18.79 -10.81
CA ARG A 177 -0.53 -19.76 -10.73
C ARG A 177 -0.04 -21.17 -10.44
N ALA A 178 1.15 -21.54 -10.92
CA ALA A 178 1.81 -22.78 -10.55
C ALA A 178 2.11 -22.83 -9.06
N ILE A 179 2.68 -21.75 -8.49
CA ILE A 179 2.93 -21.63 -7.06
C ILE A 179 1.63 -21.79 -6.27
N GLU A 180 0.58 -21.03 -6.61
CA GLU A 180 -0.72 -21.12 -5.95
C GLU A 180 -1.30 -22.53 -6.01
N THR A 181 -1.22 -23.21 -7.16
CA THR A 181 -1.71 -24.58 -7.32
C THR A 181 -0.95 -25.56 -6.42
N ILE A 182 0.33 -25.30 -6.12
CA ILE A 182 1.17 -26.17 -5.29
C ILE A 182 0.88 -25.92 -3.81
N ILE A 183 0.90 -24.66 -3.36
CA ILE A 183 0.81 -24.32 -1.94
C ILE A 183 -0.61 -24.08 -1.43
N GLY A 184 -1.56 -23.90 -2.33
CA GLY A 184 -2.95 -23.54 -2.05
C GLY A 184 -3.17 -22.02 -1.98
N THR A 185 -4.40 -21.60 -2.24
CA THR A 185 -4.75 -20.17 -2.36
C THR A 185 -4.54 -19.38 -1.07
N ASP A 186 -4.88 -19.94 0.10
CA ASP A 186 -4.69 -19.24 1.38
C ASP A 186 -3.22 -18.91 1.63
N GLU A 187 -2.33 -19.87 1.35
CA GLU A 187 -0.89 -19.69 1.53
C GLU A 187 -0.29 -18.75 0.47
N PHE A 188 -0.82 -18.79 -0.75
CA PHE A 188 -0.47 -17.84 -1.80
C PHE A 188 -0.84 -16.40 -1.42
N ASP A 189 -2.08 -16.17 -0.98
CA ASP A 189 -2.54 -14.85 -0.54
C ASP A 189 -1.76 -14.34 0.65
N ARG A 190 -1.38 -15.25 1.56
CA ARG A 190 -0.55 -14.95 2.71
C ARG A 190 0.86 -14.49 2.33
N ILE A 191 1.47 -15.09 1.30
CA ILE A 191 2.83 -14.75 0.84
C ILE A 191 2.81 -13.48 -0.03
N PHE A 192 1.94 -13.44 -1.03
CA PHE A 192 1.93 -12.34 -1.99
C PHE A 192 1.08 -11.15 -1.56
N GLY A 193 0.33 -11.28 -0.46
CA GLY A 193 -0.45 -10.23 0.18
C GLY A 193 0.24 -9.61 1.39
N ALA A 194 1.57 -9.70 1.45
CA ALA A 194 2.37 -9.14 2.54
C ALA A 194 2.05 -7.64 2.74
N PRO A 195 1.95 -7.13 3.99
CA PRO A 195 1.37 -5.79 4.24
C PRO A 195 2.09 -4.63 3.54
N ILE A 196 3.39 -4.77 3.31
CA ILE A 196 4.24 -3.75 2.68
C ILE A 196 4.58 -4.07 1.22
N SER A 197 4.08 -5.17 0.68
CA SER A 197 4.27 -5.55 -0.73
C SER A 197 2.96 -5.40 -1.51
N LYS A 198 3.08 -5.17 -2.81
CA LYS A 198 1.95 -5.23 -3.75
C LYS A 198 2.14 -6.44 -4.64
N PHE A 199 1.09 -7.25 -4.77
CA PHE A 199 1.05 -8.27 -5.80
C PHE A 199 1.25 -7.63 -7.17
N ARG A 200 2.19 -8.16 -7.95
CA ARG A 200 2.50 -7.62 -9.28
C ARG A 200 2.99 -8.66 -10.28
N ILE A 201 2.69 -8.38 -11.55
CA ILE A 201 3.19 -9.13 -12.71
C ILE A 201 3.93 -8.14 -13.63
N PRO A 202 5.26 -7.99 -13.49
CA PRO A 202 6.09 -7.13 -14.34
C PRO A 202 6.28 -7.64 -15.78
N CYS A 203 6.63 -6.73 -16.69
CA CYS A 203 7.05 -7.05 -18.05
C CYS A 203 8.43 -7.71 -18.16
N ASP A 204 9.28 -7.53 -17.15
CA ASP A 204 10.63 -8.08 -17.17
C ASP A 204 10.67 -9.41 -16.41
N LEU A 205 10.78 -10.51 -17.15
CA LEU A 205 10.92 -11.84 -16.55
C LEU A 205 12.33 -12.02 -15.95
N PHE A 206 13.34 -11.54 -16.66
CA PHE A 206 14.73 -11.57 -16.24
C PHE A 206 15.18 -10.14 -15.90
N SER A 207 15.61 -9.90 -14.67
CA SER A 207 16.30 -8.66 -14.33
C SER A 207 17.66 -8.65 -15.03
N HIS A 208 17.94 -7.65 -15.86
CA HIS A 208 19.29 -7.46 -16.42
C HIS A 208 20.25 -7.10 -15.28
N ILE A 209 20.95 -8.11 -14.73
CA ILE A 209 21.97 -7.93 -13.68
C ILE A 209 23.02 -6.87 -14.09
N SER A 210 23.30 -6.72 -15.39
CA SER A 210 24.30 -5.79 -15.91
C SER A 210 23.99 -4.31 -15.63
N HIS A 211 22.73 -3.87 -15.73
CA HIS A 211 22.36 -2.47 -15.41
C HIS A 211 22.30 -2.18 -13.91
N VAL A 212 22.17 -3.23 -13.09
CA VAL A 212 22.21 -3.14 -11.62
C VAL A 212 23.64 -2.87 -11.12
N SER A 213 24.68 -3.06 -11.94
CA SER A 213 26.04 -2.72 -11.54
C SER A 213 26.46 -1.29 -11.90
N GLU A 214 26.14 -0.81 -13.11
CA GLU A 214 26.59 0.51 -13.59
C GLU A 214 25.74 1.67 -13.06
N PHE A 215 24.41 1.54 -13.02
CA PHE A 215 23.54 2.60 -12.48
C PHE A 215 23.73 2.78 -10.96
N PHE A 216 24.10 1.70 -10.27
CA PHE A 216 24.37 1.68 -8.84
C PHE A 216 25.79 2.14 -8.50
N GLN A 217 26.77 2.02 -9.42
CA GLN A 217 28.13 2.54 -9.21
C GLN A 217 28.21 4.06 -9.31
N GLU A 218 27.41 4.72 -10.17
CA GLU A 218 27.43 6.19 -10.29
C GLU A 218 26.68 6.93 -9.17
N HIS A 219 25.72 6.27 -8.49
CA HIS A 219 24.92 6.89 -7.43
C HIS A 219 25.28 6.39 -6.02
N ALA A 220 26.10 5.35 -5.90
CA ALA A 220 26.75 4.98 -4.64
C ALA A 220 27.89 5.97 -4.35
N LYS A 221 27.55 7.15 -3.82
CA LYS A 221 28.51 7.90 -3.02
C LYS A 221 29.01 6.97 -1.91
N GLU A 222 30.33 6.91 -1.72
CA GLU A 222 31.01 6.10 -0.72
C GLU A 222 30.26 6.17 0.63
N GLY A 223 29.51 5.10 0.97
CA GLY A 223 28.82 4.97 2.26
C GLY A 223 27.31 4.69 2.22
N GLU A 224 26.59 4.96 1.13
CA GLU A 224 25.16 4.64 1.04
C GLU A 224 24.92 3.34 0.26
N SER A 225 24.86 2.22 0.96
CA SER A 225 24.42 0.93 0.42
C SER A 225 22.91 0.97 0.08
N LEU A 226 22.53 1.62 -1.02
CA LEU A 226 21.21 1.44 -1.64
C LEU A 226 21.19 0.09 -2.37
N LYS A 227 21.01 -0.99 -1.59
CA LYS A 227 21.04 -2.38 -2.08
C LYS A 227 19.68 -3.09 -2.16
N LEU A 228 18.56 -2.45 -1.83
CA LEU A 228 17.34 -3.23 -1.52
C LEU A 228 16.07 -2.88 -2.30
N ILE A 229 16.15 -2.08 -3.36
CA ILE A 229 14.97 -1.52 -4.01
C ILE A 229 15.10 -1.66 -5.53
N ASP A 230 14.21 -2.50 -6.07
CA ASP A 230 13.91 -2.75 -7.49
C ASP A 230 14.71 -3.83 -8.23
N PHE A 231 14.49 -5.09 -7.85
CA PHE A 231 14.42 -6.15 -8.86
C PHE A 231 12.98 -6.17 -9.37
N SER A 232 12.78 -5.89 -10.66
CA SER A 232 11.46 -5.73 -11.27
C SER A 232 10.56 -6.96 -11.15
N ASN A 233 11.13 -8.17 -10.94
CA ASN A 233 10.43 -9.44 -10.76
C ASN A 233 10.52 -10.00 -9.33
N PRO A 234 9.41 -10.07 -8.57
CA PRO A 234 9.35 -10.76 -7.27
C PRO A 234 9.85 -12.19 -7.29
N LEU A 235 9.59 -12.94 -8.37
CA LEU A 235 9.96 -14.35 -8.41
C LEU A 235 11.44 -14.56 -8.78
N HIS A 236 12.19 -13.51 -9.10
CA HIS A 236 13.60 -13.59 -9.52
C HIS A 236 14.44 -14.45 -8.57
N HIS A 237 14.30 -14.26 -7.26
CA HIS A 237 15.10 -14.98 -6.26
C HIS A 237 14.80 -16.48 -6.18
N LEU A 238 13.69 -16.92 -6.78
CA LEU A 238 13.37 -18.34 -6.91
C LEU A 238 14.13 -19.03 -8.03
N PHE A 239 14.98 -18.32 -8.78
CA PHE A 239 15.71 -18.88 -9.90
C PHE A 239 17.23 -18.68 -9.78
N ASN A 240 17.97 -19.71 -10.16
CA ASN A 240 19.40 -19.61 -10.43
C ASN A 240 19.62 -19.43 -11.93
N TYR A 241 20.39 -18.41 -12.30
CA TYR A 241 20.80 -18.21 -13.68
C TYR A 241 21.82 -19.25 -14.12
N LEU A 242 21.63 -19.79 -15.31
CA LEU A 242 22.61 -20.64 -15.97
C LEU A 242 23.65 -19.73 -16.64
N GLU A 243 24.94 -19.92 -16.34
CA GLU A 243 26.03 -19.05 -16.80
C GLU A 243 26.35 -19.24 -18.30
N PHE A 244 25.54 -18.68 -19.20
CA PHE A 244 25.87 -18.68 -20.64
C PHE A 244 26.74 -17.49 -21.08
N TYR A 245 26.89 -16.48 -20.21
CA TYR A 245 27.37 -15.15 -20.59
C TYR A 245 28.90 -15.01 -20.70
N LYS A 246 29.69 -16.03 -20.31
CA LYS A 246 31.14 -15.87 -20.09
C LYS A 246 32.07 -16.29 -21.24
N GLY A 247 31.56 -16.58 -22.44
CA GLY A 247 32.38 -16.51 -23.67
C GLY A 247 32.20 -17.67 -24.65
N SER A 248 31.87 -17.35 -25.90
CA SER A 248 31.99 -18.22 -27.09
C SER A 248 31.36 -19.62 -26.99
N TRP A 249 30.30 -19.82 -26.20
CA TRP A 249 29.57 -21.09 -26.23
C TRP A 249 28.86 -21.22 -27.57
N SER A 250 28.99 -22.39 -28.21
CA SER A 250 28.15 -22.71 -29.35
C SER A 250 26.72 -22.95 -28.86
N THR A 251 25.72 -22.64 -29.69
CA THR A 251 24.30 -22.88 -29.39
C THR A 251 24.03 -24.31 -28.90
N GLU A 252 24.77 -25.28 -29.44
CA GLU A 252 24.69 -26.70 -29.07
C GLU A 252 25.07 -26.96 -27.61
N GLN A 253 26.12 -26.30 -27.10
CA GLN A 253 26.53 -26.46 -25.70
C GLN A 253 25.48 -25.86 -24.76
N SER A 254 24.92 -24.70 -25.11
CA SER A 254 23.86 -24.07 -24.33
C SER A 254 22.60 -24.94 -24.26
N GLU A 255 22.19 -25.59 -25.35
CA GLU A 255 21.03 -26.49 -25.35
C GLU A 255 21.21 -27.72 -24.44
N GLN A 256 22.41 -28.30 -24.37
CA GLN A 256 22.67 -29.51 -23.59
C GLN A 256 22.48 -29.32 -22.08
N GLU A 257 22.64 -28.09 -21.58
CA GLU A 257 22.47 -27.77 -20.15
C GLU A 257 21.01 -27.51 -19.75
N ILE A 258 20.14 -27.23 -20.73
CA ILE A 258 18.73 -26.95 -20.51
C ILE A 258 17.99 -28.22 -20.12
N LYS A 259 17.16 -28.12 -19.08
CA LYS A 259 16.31 -29.19 -18.55
C LYS A 259 14.85 -28.76 -18.52
N LYS A 260 13.95 -29.74 -18.43
CA LYS A 260 12.51 -29.49 -18.24
C LYS A 260 12.29 -28.53 -17.05
N GLY A 261 11.49 -27.49 -17.28
CA GLY A 261 11.19 -26.46 -16.29
C GLY A 261 12.11 -25.25 -16.31
N ASP A 262 13.26 -25.32 -17.01
CA ASP A 262 14.09 -24.14 -17.20
C ASP A 262 13.36 -23.11 -18.05
N ILE A 263 13.50 -21.85 -17.67
CA ILE A 263 12.89 -20.72 -18.35
C ILE A 263 13.98 -19.93 -19.02
N LEU A 264 13.79 -19.60 -20.28
CA LEU A 264 14.83 -18.98 -21.10
C LEU A 264 14.26 -17.91 -22.02
N TYR A 265 15.16 -17.06 -22.50
CA TYR A 265 14.88 -16.13 -23.59
C TYR A 265 15.70 -16.51 -24.81
N ILE A 266 15.01 -16.76 -25.93
CA ILE A 266 15.63 -16.94 -27.24
C ILE A 266 15.48 -15.64 -28.02
N GLN A 267 16.61 -14.98 -28.28
CA GLN A 267 16.65 -13.78 -29.10
C GLN A 267 16.52 -14.13 -30.59
N GLY A 268 15.68 -13.36 -31.29
CA GLY A 268 15.48 -13.45 -32.72
C GLY A 268 16.62 -12.86 -33.55
N VAL A 269 16.28 -12.38 -34.74
CA VAL A 269 17.24 -11.80 -35.68
C VAL A 269 17.91 -10.56 -35.07
N LYS A 270 19.24 -10.49 -35.10
CA LYS A 270 19.98 -9.32 -34.65
C LYS A 270 19.63 -8.10 -35.51
N GLY A 271 19.20 -7.01 -34.88
CA GLY A 271 18.70 -5.83 -35.59
C GLY A 271 17.25 -5.96 -36.06
N TYR A 272 16.45 -6.82 -35.42
CA TYR A 272 15.00 -6.87 -35.62
C TYR A 272 14.36 -5.48 -35.48
N ASP A 273 14.78 -4.74 -34.45
CA ASP A 273 14.41 -3.36 -34.15
C ASP A 273 14.84 -2.34 -35.21
N LEU A 274 15.77 -2.70 -36.09
CA LEU A 274 16.13 -1.86 -37.24
C LEU A 274 15.16 -2.04 -38.41
N LYS A 275 14.36 -3.11 -38.44
CA LYS A 275 13.33 -3.33 -39.46
C LYS A 275 11.93 -3.04 -38.93
N HIS A 276 11.64 -3.39 -37.68
CA HIS A 276 10.34 -3.30 -37.04
C HIS A 276 10.43 -2.47 -35.76
N ALA A 277 9.65 -1.40 -35.66
CA ALA A 277 9.61 -0.55 -34.46
C ALA A 277 8.96 -1.27 -33.25
N THR A 278 8.11 -2.26 -33.53
CA THR A 278 7.38 -3.07 -32.55
C THR A 278 7.20 -4.48 -33.10
N GLY A 279 7.09 -5.49 -32.24
CA GLY A 279 6.73 -6.84 -32.65
C GLY A 279 7.17 -7.91 -31.66
N HIS A 280 6.46 -9.03 -31.66
CA HIS A 280 6.71 -10.17 -30.76
C HIS A 280 7.91 -11.03 -31.20
N ALA A 281 8.41 -10.89 -32.43
CA ALA A 281 9.48 -11.74 -32.97
C ALA A 281 10.91 -11.20 -32.72
N ILE A 282 11.05 -10.18 -31.87
CA ILE A 282 12.35 -9.76 -31.35
C ILE A 282 13.01 -10.88 -30.53
N GLY A 283 12.20 -11.74 -29.92
CA GLY A 283 12.58 -12.92 -29.17
C GLY A 283 11.42 -13.43 -28.33
N PHE A 284 11.55 -14.63 -27.80
CA PHE A 284 10.50 -15.26 -27.00
C PHE A 284 11.01 -15.66 -25.62
N ASN A 285 10.18 -15.41 -24.59
CA ASN A 285 10.30 -16.04 -23.28
C ASN A 285 9.61 -17.41 -23.33
N LEU A 286 10.35 -18.46 -22.97
CA LEU A 286 9.96 -19.85 -23.16
C LEU A 286 10.25 -20.66 -21.89
N VAL A 287 9.52 -21.76 -21.72
CA VAL A 287 9.84 -22.82 -20.77
C VAL A 287 10.19 -24.10 -21.53
N CYS A 288 11.24 -24.81 -21.10
CA CYS A 288 11.56 -26.13 -21.63
C CYS A 288 10.56 -27.16 -21.09
N THR A 289 9.85 -27.87 -21.97
CA THR A 289 8.83 -28.85 -21.60
C THR A 289 9.39 -30.27 -21.44
N GLY A 290 10.64 -30.48 -21.85
CA GLY A 290 11.31 -31.77 -21.87
C GLY A 290 12.01 -32.00 -23.22
N GLN A 291 12.17 -33.27 -23.59
CA GLN A 291 12.80 -33.66 -24.85
C GLN A 291 11.84 -34.52 -25.69
N ASN A 292 11.95 -34.40 -27.01
CA ASN A 292 11.28 -35.31 -27.93
C ASN A 292 12.00 -36.67 -28.01
N SER A 293 11.47 -37.61 -28.81
CA SER A 293 12.06 -38.94 -29.00
C SER A 293 13.46 -38.94 -29.62
N SER A 294 13.88 -37.82 -30.23
CA SER A 294 15.21 -37.64 -30.82
C SER A 294 16.19 -36.97 -29.84
N GLY A 295 15.78 -36.73 -28.59
CA GLY A 295 16.60 -36.07 -27.57
C GLY A 295 16.71 -34.54 -27.73
N GLN A 296 15.94 -33.93 -28.64
CA GLN A 296 15.93 -32.47 -28.82
C GLN A 296 15.02 -31.83 -27.78
N ASN A 297 15.46 -30.72 -27.18
CA ASN A 297 14.63 -29.97 -26.24
C ASN A 297 13.40 -29.38 -26.95
N LEU A 298 12.30 -29.33 -26.20
CA LEU A 298 11.03 -28.76 -26.62
C LEU A 298 10.72 -27.53 -25.77
N TYR A 299 10.25 -26.47 -26.41
CA TYR A 299 10.02 -25.17 -25.79
C TYR A 299 8.58 -24.72 -25.99
N LEU A 300 8.01 -24.14 -24.95
CA LEU A 300 6.67 -23.56 -24.99
C LEU A 300 6.72 -22.10 -24.54
N GLY A 301 6.16 -21.21 -25.34
CA GLY A 301 6.00 -19.78 -25.03
C GLY A 301 4.53 -19.38 -25.02
N PHE A 302 4.24 -18.13 -24.68
CA PHE A 302 2.91 -17.58 -24.94
C PHE A 302 2.75 -17.26 -26.42
N GLY A 303 1.66 -17.71 -27.02
CA GLY A 303 1.29 -17.34 -28.38
C GLY A 303 0.25 -18.29 -28.94
N PRO A 304 -1.05 -17.99 -28.73
CA PRO A 304 -2.14 -18.78 -29.30
C PRO A 304 -1.94 -18.94 -30.82
N GLY A 305 -1.89 -20.18 -31.29
CA GLY A 305 -1.63 -20.55 -32.69
C GLY A 305 -0.16 -20.61 -33.12
N VAL A 306 0.78 -20.00 -32.39
CA VAL A 306 2.23 -20.13 -32.63
C VAL A 306 2.84 -21.24 -31.77
N PHE A 307 2.40 -21.30 -30.51
CA PHE A 307 2.82 -22.25 -29.49
C PHE A 307 1.63 -23.10 -29.00
N ASP A 308 0.82 -23.57 -29.96
CA ASP A 308 -0.24 -24.56 -29.73
C ASP A 308 0.31 -25.90 -29.21
N GLU A 309 1.53 -26.23 -29.62
CA GLU A 309 2.35 -27.34 -29.13
C GLU A 309 3.78 -26.87 -28.84
N PRO A 310 4.54 -27.61 -28.01
CA PRO A 310 5.96 -27.33 -27.80
C PRO A 310 6.78 -27.46 -29.09
N LYS A 311 7.74 -26.56 -29.31
CA LYS A 311 8.57 -26.47 -30.51
C LYS A 311 10.04 -26.73 -30.20
N THR A 312 10.77 -27.36 -31.11
CA THR A 312 12.23 -27.48 -31.04
C THR A 312 12.91 -26.13 -31.27
N TYR A 313 14.19 -25.99 -30.89
CA TYR A 313 14.96 -24.76 -31.13
C TYR A 313 14.92 -24.31 -32.60
N ASP A 314 15.12 -25.24 -33.54
CA ASP A 314 15.09 -24.94 -34.97
C ASP A 314 13.72 -24.45 -35.45
N GLN A 315 12.63 -24.97 -34.88
CA GLN A 315 11.29 -24.48 -35.16
C GLN A 315 11.09 -23.07 -34.59
N VAL A 316 11.53 -22.80 -33.36
CA VAL A 316 11.50 -21.45 -32.77
C VAL A 316 12.31 -20.47 -33.61
N LYS A 317 13.50 -20.87 -34.07
CA LYS A 317 14.34 -20.09 -34.98
C LYS A 317 13.60 -19.70 -36.26
N LYS A 318 12.94 -20.66 -36.91
CA LYS A 318 12.14 -20.39 -38.11
C LYS A 318 11.01 -19.41 -37.85
N ILE A 319 10.27 -19.57 -36.74
CA ILE A 319 9.21 -18.64 -36.32
C ILE A 319 9.75 -17.21 -36.13
N LEU A 320 10.93 -17.05 -35.52
CA LEU A 320 11.57 -15.75 -35.33
C LEU A 320 12.00 -15.11 -36.66
N ILE A 321 12.55 -15.90 -37.59
CA ILE A 321 12.92 -15.44 -38.94
C ILE A 321 11.67 -15.07 -39.74
N ASP A 322 10.61 -15.86 -39.68
CA ASP A 322 9.31 -15.54 -40.29
C ASP A 322 8.77 -14.22 -39.77
N GLY A 323 8.83 -14.01 -38.46
CA GLY A 323 8.45 -12.75 -37.83
C GLY A 323 9.28 -11.55 -38.30
N TYR A 324 10.59 -11.72 -38.55
CA TYR A 324 11.42 -10.68 -39.18
C TYR A 324 11.02 -10.43 -40.62
N ASN A 325 10.73 -11.49 -41.38
CA ASN A 325 10.40 -11.42 -42.80
C ASN A 325 9.02 -10.86 -43.11
N LYS A 326 8.13 -10.74 -42.11
CA LYS A 326 6.85 -10.04 -42.26
C LYS A 326 7.05 -8.60 -42.78
N PRO A 327 6.07 -8.05 -43.53
CA PRO A 327 6.06 -6.63 -43.86
C PRO A 327 6.08 -5.77 -42.59
N GLN A 328 6.62 -4.56 -42.70
CA GLN A 328 6.68 -3.61 -41.60
C GLN A 328 5.29 -3.31 -41.04
N SER A 329 5.18 -3.27 -39.71
CA SER A 329 3.91 -2.96 -39.04
C SER A 329 3.43 -1.54 -39.36
N PRO A 330 2.13 -1.25 -39.22
CA PRO A 330 1.61 0.11 -39.35
C PRO A 330 2.34 1.14 -38.47
N GLU A 331 2.75 0.76 -37.26
CA GLU A 331 3.52 1.58 -36.33
C GLU A 331 4.91 1.90 -36.87
N THR A 332 5.56 0.92 -37.50
CA THR A 332 6.86 1.08 -38.15
C THR A 332 6.75 2.02 -39.36
N ILE A 333 5.75 1.81 -40.22
CA ILE A 333 5.49 2.69 -41.37
C ILE A 333 5.20 4.12 -40.91
N PHE A 334 4.47 4.27 -39.81
CA PHE A 334 4.22 5.57 -39.19
C PHE A 334 5.50 6.21 -38.65
N ALA A 335 6.35 5.45 -37.96
CA ALA A 335 7.65 5.92 -37.48
C ALA A 335 8.55 6.44 -38.63
N ILE A 336 8.54 5.75 -39.78
CA ILE A 336 9.24 6.19 -40.99
C ILE A 336 8.69 7.54 -41.48
N LYS A 337 7.37 7.70 -41.55
CA LYS A 337 6.72 8.96 -41.97
C LYS A 337 7.04 10.14 -41.05
N GLU A 338 7.33 9.86 -39.78
CA GLU A 338 7.77 10.86 -38.78
C GLU A 338 9.28 11.14 -38.83
N GLY A 339 9.99 10.61 -39.83
CA GLY A 339 11.41 10.88 -40.06
C GLY A 339 12.37 9.91 -39.36
N LYS A 340 11.89 8.81 -38.76
CA LYS A 340 12.79 7.75 -38.25
C LYS A 340 13.25 6.87 -39.41
N MET A 341 14.29 7.33 -40.12
CA MET A 341 14.73 6.74 -41.40
C MET A 341 15.33 5.33 -41.26
N ASN A 342 15.86 4.97 -40.08
CA ASN A 342 16.54 3.69 -39.84
C ASN A 342 15.70 2.46 -40.24
N TYR A 343 14.37 2.54 -40.12
CA TYR A 343 13.47 1.45 -40.49
C TYR A 343 13.32 1.30 -42.01
N ALA A 344 13.36 2.40 -42.77
CA ALA A 344 13.07 2.38 -44.20
C ALA A 344 14.09 1.55 -44.99
N GLU A 345 15.35 1.56 -44.55
CA GLU A 345 16.46 0.86 -45.21
C GLU A 345 16.31 -0.66 -45.22
N ARG A 346 15.53 -1.22 -44.30
CA ARG A 346 15.35 -2.67 -44.13
C ARG A 346 13.97 -3.18 -44.52
N ALA A 347 13.12 -2.34 -45.12
CA ALA A 347 11.74 -2.71 -45.45
C ALA A 347 11.64 -3.93 -46.38
N SER A 348 12.58 -4.07 -47.32
CA SER A 348 12.64 -5.18 -48.28
C SER A 348 13.59 -6.32 -47.89
N ASP A 349 14.21 -6.25 -46.70
CA ASP A 349 15.16 -7.26 -46.26
C ASP A 349 14.44 -8.57 -45.92
N ILE A 350 14.85 -9.68 -46.54
CA ILE A 350 14.28 -11.02 -46.33
C ILE A 350 15.43 -11.99 -46.08
N LEU A 351 15.37 -12.67 -44.93
CA LEU A 351 16.43 -13.57 -44.48
C LEU A 351 16.04 -15.03 -44.75
N PRO A 352 17.00 -15.88 -45.17
CA PRO A 352 16.78 -17.32 -45.30
C PRO A 352 16.67 -18.00 -43.92
N TYR A 353 16.05 -19.20 -43.85
CA TYR A 353 15.84 -19.90 -42.57
C TYR A 353 17.09 -20.42 -41.89
N ASP A 354 18.21 -20.51 -42.60
CA ASP A 354 19.51 -20.85 -42.04
C ASP A 354 20.20 -19.63 -41.39
N HIS A 355 19.73 -18.40 -41.65
CA HIS A 355 20.28 -17.17 -41.09
C HIS A 355 20.44 -17.25 -39.56
N PRO A 356 21.58 -16.83 -38.99
CA PRO A 356 21.79 -16.88 -37.55
C PRO A 356 20.81 -15.96 -36.80
N ILE A 357 20.31 -16.41 -35.66
CA ILE A 357 19.58 -15.59 -34.69
C ILE A 357 20.49 -15.31 -33.48
N GLY A 358 20.07 -14.45 -32.57
CA GLY A 358 20.80 -14.18 -31.33
C GLY A 358 20.93 -15.41 -30.44
N GLY A 359 19.95 -16.32 -30.49
CA GLY A 359 19.97 -17.60 -29.79
C GLY A 359 19.58 -17.49 -28.31
N ILE A 360 19.95 -18.48 -27.50
CA ILE A 360 19.64 -18.49 -26.06
C ILE A 360 20.54 -17.45 -25.37
N LEU A 361 19.96 -16.35 -24.93
CA LEU A 361 20.72 -15.31 -24.22
C LEU A 361 20.83 -15.58 -22.73
N ILE A 362 19.77 -16.12 -22.16
CA ILE A 362 19.64 -16.36 -20.72
C ILE A 362 18.72 -17.54 -20.49
N ALA A 363 19.05 -18.36 -19.49
CA ALA A 363 18.10 -19.25 -18.89
C ALA A 363 18.25 -19.23 -17.37
N ALA A 364 17.17 -19.56 -16.69
CA ALA A 364 17.08 -19.61 -15.25
C ALA A 364 16.34 -20.89 -14.84
N ARG A 365 16.81 -21.51 -13.77
CA ARG A 365 16.29 -22.77 -13.22
C ARG A 365 15.70 -22.53 -11.85
N PHE A 366 14.51 -23.06 -11.59
CA PHE A 366 13.87 -22.95 -10.29
C PHE A 366 14.76 -23.54 -9.19
N TYR A 367 15.03 -22.77 -8.14
CA TYR A 367 15.94 -23.09 -7.06
C TYR A 367 15.17 -23.49 -5.81
N THR A 368 14.97 -24.80 -5.64
CA THR A 368 14.15 -25.37 -4.58
C THR A 368 14.62 -25.00 -3.17
N GLU A 369 15.94 -24.97 -2.95
CA GLU A 369 16.52 -24.66 -1.63
C GLU A 369 16.14 -23.26 -1.16
N PHE A 370 16.11 -22.26 -2.05
CA PHE A 370 15.69 -20.92 -1.70
C PHE A 370 14.20 -20.85 -1.37
N TRP A 371 13.35 -21.56 -2.14
CA TRP A 371 11.92 -21.63 -1.84
C TRP A 371 11.64 -22.24 -0.47
N GLU A 372 12.29 -23.37 -0.16
CA GLU A 372 12.18 -24.03 1.15
C GLU A 372 12.71 -23.14 2.28
N TYR A 373 13.85 -22.48 2.06
CA TYR A 373 14.39 -21.50 2.99
C TYR A 373 13.38 -20.38 3.25
N PHE A 374 12.84 -19.75 2.20
CA PHE A 374 11.87 -18.67 2.34
C PHE A 374 10.62 -19.10 3.10
N LEU A 375 10.03 -20.25 2.77
CA LEU A 375 8.87 -20.78 3.51
C LEU A 375 9.20 -21.00 4.98
N SER A 376 10.41 -21.49 5.30
CA SER A 376 10.84 -21.66 6.69
C SER A 376 11.01 -20.33 7.44
N GLN A 377 11.38 -19.24 6.76
CA GLN A 377 11.52 -17.91 7.35
C GLN A 377 10.17 -17.21 7.53
N CYS A 378 9.22 -17.43 6.62
CA CYS A 378 7.86 -16.88 6.68
C CYS A 378 7.15 -17.17 8.01
N ASP A 379 7.39 -18.33 8.61
CA ASP A 379 6.79 -18.73 9.88
C ASP A 379 7.54 -18.21 11.11
N GLN A 380 8.74 -17.65 10.91
CA GLN A 380 9.58 -17.07 11.97
C GLN A 380 9.31 -15.57 12.20
N VAL A 381 8.27 -15.01 11.58
CA VAL A 381 7.88 -13.61 11.81
C VAL A 381 7.32 -13.41 13.21
N TRP A 382 7.64 -12.27 13.83
CA TRP A 382 7.40 -12.04 15.26
C TRP A 382 5.93 -12.20 15.69
N HIS A 383 4.97 -11.89 14.81
CA HIS A 383 3.54 -11.90 15.14
C HIS A 383 2.91 -13.30 15.14
N ARG A 384 3.61 -14.29 14.57
CA ARG A 384 3.25 -15.72 14.58
C ARG A 384 3.96 -16.52 15.64
N GLN A 385 5.12 -16.05 16.08
CA GLN A 385 5.84 -16.69 17.15
C GLN A 385 5.03 -16.65 18.46
N PRO A 386 5.21 -17.66 19.34
CA PRO A 386 4.74 -17.56 20.71
C PRO A 386 5.37 -16.34 21.38
N LEU A 387 4.74 -15.84 22.44
CA LEU A 387 5.29 -14.71 23.19
C LEU A 387 6.67 -15.10 23.74
N LEU A 388 7.72 -14.43 23.23
CA LEU A 388 9.09 -14.70 23.63
C LEU A 388 9.36 -14.15 25.03
N SER A 389 10.23 -14.80 25.81
CA SER A 389 10.77 -14.20 27.03
C SER A 389 11.65 -12.99 26.68
N VAL A 390 11.59 -11.94 27.49
CA VAL A 390 12.45 -10.77 27.31
C VAL A 390 13.86 -11.09 27.82
N THR A 391 14.88 -10.78 27.02
CA THR A 391 16.29 -10.91 27.42
C THR A 391 16.63 -10.00 28.62
N PRO A 392 17.67 -10.34 29.43
CA PRO A 392 18.02 -9.58 30.63
C PRO A 392 18.21 -8.09 30.34
N THR A 393 17.70 -7.25 31.24
CA THR A 393 17.59 -5.81 31.09
C THR A 393 18.95 -5.14 30.84
N MET A 394 19.11 -4.52 29.68
CA MET A 394 20.18 -3.52 29.44
C MET A 394 19.89 -2.24 30.24
N GLU A 395 20.87 -1.33 30.35
CA GLU A 395 20.67 -0.05 31.02
C GLU A 395 19.45 0.69 30.42
N PRO A 396 18.46 1.10 31.25
CA PRO A 396 17.29 1.82 30.77
C PRO A 396 17.67 3.09 30.03
N LYS A 397 16.96 3.39 28.94
CA LYS A 397 17.15 4.62 28.15
C LYS A 397 15.91 5.50 28.26
N PRO A 398 16.06 6.84 28.13
CA PRO A 398 14.90 7.72 28.02
C PRO A 398 14.19 7.51 26.68
N VAL A 399 12.87 7.64 26.67
CA VAL A 399 12.13 7.79 25.41
C VAL A 399 12.42 9.19 24.88
N HIS A 400 12.90 9.28 23.64
CA HIS A 400 13.05 10.56 22.98
C HIS A 400 11.68 11.01 22.48
N HIS A 401 11.12 12.01 23.16
CA HIS A 401 9.80 12.54 22.83
C HIS A 401 9.93 13.72 21.87
N GLY A 402 9.20 13.66 20.75
CA GLY A 402 8.97 14.83 19.91
C GLY A 402 8.01 15.85 20.53
N SER A 403 7.10 15.39 21.38
CA SER A 403 6.03 16.17 22.01
C SER A 403 5.78 15.72 23.47
N GLN A 404 5.11 16.54 24.26
CA GLN A 404 4.67 16.13 25.59
C GLN A 404 3.54 15.08 25.48
N LEU A 405 3.66 14.01 26.26
CA LEU A 405 2.60 13.00 26.35
C LEU A 405 1.35 13.61 26.98
N HIS A 406 0.17 13.29 26.44
CA HIS A 406 -1.10 13.63 27.07
C HIS A 406 -1.21 13.06 28.47
N THR A 407 -1.83 13.83 29.37
CA THR A 407 -1.97 13.46 30.79
C THR A 407 -2.63 12.09 30.97
N GLU A 408 -3.58 11.72 30.11
CA GLU A 408 -4.28 10.42 30.14
C GLU A 408 -3.36 9.22 29.85
N ASN A 409 -2.19 9.43 29.23
CA ASN A 409 -1.24 8.37 28.86
C ASN A 409 0.08 8.41 29.66
N LEU A 410 0.20 9.31 30.65
CA LEU A 410 1.39 9.43 31.49
C LEU A 410 1.69 8.16 32.30
N ASP A 411 0.66 7.40 32.64
CA ASP A 411 0.79 6.13 33.37
C ASP A 411 0.56 4.91 32.47
N ALA A 412 0.54 5.10 31.13
CA ALA A 412 0.33 3.98 30.21
C ALA A 412 1.41 2.90 30.40
N ASP A 413 0.94 1.68 30.65
CA ASP A 413 1.72 0.47 30.89
C ASP A 413 1.02 -0.70 30.20
N ILE A 414 1.77 -1.45 29.39
CA ILE A 414 1.21 -2.53 28.59
C ILE A 414 0.69 -3.65 29.48
N ASP A 415 1.33 -3.89 30.62
CA ASP A 415 0.96 -4.95 31.55
C ASP A 415 -0.32 -4.58 32.35
N GLN A 416 -0.71 -3.30 32.31
CA GLN A 416 -1.92 -2.78 32.94
C GLN A 416 -3.07 -2.52 31.94
N TYR A 417 -2.84 -2.75 30.65
CA TYR A 417 -3.88 -2.57 29.63
C TYR A 417 -5.00 -3.60 29.82
N LYS A 418 -6.21 -3.12 30.12
CA LYS A 418 -7.39 -3.97 30.33
C LYS A 418 -8.27 -3.94 29.09
N PRO A 419 -8.29 -4.99 28.26
CA PRO A 419 -9.20 -5.01 27.11
C PRO A 419 -10.65 -5.23 27.58
N TYR A 420 -11.60 -4.58 26.91
CA TYR A 420 -13.05 -4.76 27.11
C TYR A 420 -13.74 -5.38 25.89
N SER A 421 -13.02 -5.56 24.78
CA SER A 421 -13.51 -6.20 23.56
C SER A 421 -12.47 -7.17 22.99
N THR A 422 -12.92 -8.11 22.16
CA THR A 422 -12.05 -9.07 21.45
C THR A 422 -11.02 -8.37 20.56
N GLN A 423 -11.37 -7.21 19.99
CA GLN A 423 -10.43 -6.42 19.20
C GLN A 423 -9.35 -5.77 20.06
N GLN A 424 -9.69 -5.26 21.24
CA GLN A 424 -8.73 -4.74 22.20
C GLN A 424 -7.82 -5.85 22.77
N GLU A 425 -8.36 -7.04 23.00
CA GLU A 425 -7.57 -8.22 23.37
C GLU A 425 -6.52 -8.53 22.28
N LEU A 426 -6.95 -8.55 21.02
CA LEU A 426 -6.06 -8.76 19.88
C LEU A 426 -5.00 -7.66 19.78
N MET A 427 -5.38 -6.38 19.89
CA MET A 427 -4.44 -5.25 19.88
C MET A 427 -3.40 -5.39 20.99
N HIS A 428 -3.84 -5.72 22.21
CA HIS A 428 -2.96 -5.91 23.35
C HIS A 428 -1.99 -7.08 23.14
N GLU A 429 -2.49 -8.25 22.73
CA GLU A 429 -1.67 -9.43 22.44
C GLU A 429 -0.58 -9.10 21.41
N LYS A 430 -0.95 -8.44 20.30
CA LYS A 430 -0.01 -8.10 19.23
C LYS A 430 0.97 -7.01 19.65
N ALA A 431 0.55 -5.99 20.39
CA ALA A 431 1.44 -4.96 20.93
C ALA A 431 2.45 -5.57 21.93
N LEU A 432 2.02 -6.52 22.76
CA LEU A 432 2.90 -7.20 23.72
C LEU A 432 3.95 -8.07 23.00
N LYS A 433 3.52 -8.89 22.03
CA LYS A 433 4.43 -9.68 21.18
C LYS A 433 5.41 -8.78 20.44
N PHE A 434 4.93 -7.68 19.85
CA PHE A 434 5.77 -6.71 19.15
C PHE A 434 6.82 -6.12 20.10
N THR A 435 6.41 -5.69 21.30
CA THR A 435 7.34 -5.13 22.30
C THR A 435 8.46 -6.11 22.64
N HIS A 436 8.12 -7.38 22.89
CA HIS A 436 9.10 -8.41 23.21
C HIS A 436 10.04 -8.69 22.04
N ALA A 437 9.51 -8.73 20.81
CA ALA A 437 10.30 -8.89 19.61
C ALA A 437 11.28 -7.73 19.41
N VAL A 438 10.85 -6.49 19.62
CA VAL A 438 11.72 -5.30 19.53
C VAL A 438 12.84 -5.34 20.57
N ILE A 439 12.53 -5.70 21.82
CA ILE A 439 13.56 -5.81 22.87
C ILE A 439 14.56 -6.91 22.53
N ASN A 440 14.09 -8.05 22.05
CA ASN A 440 14.95 -9.17 21.66
C ASN A 440 15.70 -8.95 20.34
N ASN A 441 15.33 -7.94 19.55
CA ASN A 441 16.03 -7.54 18.33
C ASN A 441 17.25 -6.63 18.61
N GLN A 442 17.68 -6.53 19.87
CA GLN A 442 18.89 -5.81 20.28
C GLN A 442 20.16 -6.68 20.15
N GLY A 443 21.33 -6.03 20.08
CA GLY A 443 22.65 -6.70 20.02
C GLY A 443 23.36 -6.60 18.66
N GLU A 444 24.52 -7.26 18.53
CA GLU A 444 25.29 -7.36 17.27
C GLU A 444 24.94 -8.62 16.45
N ALA A 445 23.83 -9.28 16.78
CA ALA A 445 23.42 -10.49 16.09
C ALA A 445 23.24 -10.22 14.58
N TRP A 446 23.79 -11.10 13.75
CA TRP A 446 23.74 -11.06 12.28
C TRP A 446 22.32 -11.19 11.71
N CYS A 447 21.30 -11.24 12.57
CA CYS A 447 19.92 -11.56 12.24
C CYS A 447 18.92 -10.48 12.71
N LYS A 448 19.35 -9.23 12.90
CA LYS A 448 18.37 -8.15 13.10
C LYS A 448 17.41 -8.12 11.91
N LYS A 449 16.12 -8.02 12.21
CA LYS A 449 15.09 -7.93 11.18
C LYS A 449 14.31 -6.63 11.33
N SER A 450 14.13 -5.93 10.21
CA SER A 450 13.16 -4.84 10.12
C SER A 450 11.77 -5.36 10.50
N MET A 451 11.03 -4.64 11.35
CA MET A 451 9.69 -5.04 11.78
C MET A 451 8.74 -3.87 12.00
N GLY A 452 7.43 -4.12 11.93
CA GLY A 452 6.49 -3.09 12.35
C GLY A 452 5.09 -3.54 12.69
N LEU A 453 4.39 -2.68 13.42
CA LEU A 453 3.01 -2.88 13.84
C LEU A 453 2.19 -1.62 13.53
N PHE A 454 1.12 -1.78 12.77
CA PHE A 454 0.18 -0.71 12.43
C PHE A 454 -1.17 -0.99 13.08
N LEU A 455 -1.69 -0.01 13.80
CA LEU A 455 -3.00 -0.05 14.44
C LEU A 455 -3.87 1.05 13.83
N THR A 456 -4.86 0.68 13.02
CA THR A 456 -5.81 1.65 12.46
C THR A 456 -7.26 1.31 12.81
N GLY A 457 -8.06 2.34 13.08
CA GLY A 457 -9.47 2.15 13.46
C GLY A 457 -10.02 3.29 14.31
N SER A 458 -11.18 3.08 14.92
CA SER A 458 -11.94 4.09 15.67
C SER A 458 -11.15 4.74 16.82
N PRO A 459 -11.36 6.04 17.09
CA PRO A 459 -10.69 6.74 18.19
C PRO A 459 -11.14 6.21 19.55
N GLY A 460 -10.33 6.45 20.59
CA GLY A 460 -10.67 6.09 21.97
C GLY A 460 -10.48 4.61 22.34
N ILE A 461 -10.29 3.69 21.39
CA ILE A 461 -10.16 2.24 21.68
C ILE A 461 -8.84 1.83 22.37
N GLY A 462 -7.93 2.78 22.65
CA GLY A 462 -6.67 2.54 23.36
C GLY A 462 -5.41 2.36 22.49
N LYS A 463 -5.45 2.73 21.20
CA LYS A 463 -4.27 2.66 20.30
C LYS A 463 -3.09 3.51 20.81
N THR A 464 -3.35 4.78 21.12
CA THR A 464 -2.35 5.71 21.68
C THR A 464 -1.78 5.21 23.00
N HIS A 465 -2.63 4.68 23.89
CA HIS A 465 -2.18 4.07 25.14
C HIS A 465 -1.16 2.95 24.88
N LEU A 466 -1.45 2.04 23.94
CA LEU A 466 -0.53 0.97 23.56
C LEU A 466 0.76 1.53 22.94
N CYS A 467 0.70 2.53 22.05
CA CYS A 467 1.90 3.18 21.50
C CYS A 467 2.83 3.73 22.59
N VAL A 468 2.27 4.46 23.56
CA VAL A 468 3.04 5.03 24.68
C VAL A 468 3.59 3.93 25.59
N ALA A 469 2.77 2.92 25.91
CA ALA A 469 3.16 1.79 26.74
C ALA A 469 4.29 0.96 26.12
N VAL A 470 4.21 0.65 24.82
CA VAL A 470 5.24 -0.03 24.04
C VAL A 470 6.54 0.78 24.07
N ALA A 471 6.46 2.09 23.80
CA ALA A 471 7.63 2.97 23.80
C ALA A 471 8.34 2.98 25.16
N LYS A 472 7.59 3.14 26.25
CA LYS A 472 8.12 3.14 27.62
C LYS A 472 8.74 1.79 27.99
N LYS A 473 8.05 0.68 27.71
CA LYS A 473 8.55 -0.66 28.03
C LYS A 473 9.82 -0.96 27.23
N ALA A 474 9.84 -0.70 25.92
CA ALA A 474 11.03 -0.86 25.09
C ALA A 474 12.23 -0.06 25.64
N ALA A 475 12.03 1.22 25.97
CA ALA A 475 13.08 2.08 26.50
C ALA A 475 13.59 1.64 27.89
N LYS A 476 12.70 1.13 28.75
CA LYS A 476 13.06 0.51 30.05
C LYS A 476 14.01 -0.68 29.88
N TYR A 477 13.97 -1.37 28.74
CA TYR A 477 14.89 -2.45 28.38
C TYR A 477 16.00 -2.00 27.41
N GLY A 478 16.35 -0.70 27.42
CA GLY A 478 17.51 -0.16 26.70
C GLY A 478 17.33 0.07 25.19
N VAL A 479 16.11 -0.03 24.66
CA VAL A 479 15.83 0.28 23.24
C VAL A 479 15.96 1.78 23.04
N ASN A 480 16.70 2.23 22.02
CA ASN A 480 16.72 3.66 21.66
C ASN A 480 15.39 4.04 20.99
N THR A 481 14.43 4.53 21.76
CA THR A 481 13.07 4.78 21.26
C THR A 481 12.84 6.26 20.93
N LEU A 482 12.22 6.52 19.78
CA LEU A 482 11.67 7.82 19.37
C LEU A 482 10.14 7.73 19.35
N TYR A 483 9.45 8.66 20.01
CA TYR A 483 7.99 8.80 19.95
C TYR A 483 7.61 10.14 19.33
N LEU A 484 6.77 10.10 18.28
CA LEU A 484 6.24 11.25 17.55
C LEU A 484 4.72 11.17 17.52
N ASP A 485 4.05 12.29 17.78
CA ASP A 485 2.62 12.43 17.50
C ASP A 485 2.39 13.31 16.25
N ALA A 486 1.15 13.29 15.73
CA ALA A 486 0.78 14.11 14.59
C ALA A 486 0.96 15.62 14.78
N ASN A 487 0.86 16.13 16.01
CA ASN A 487 1.04 17.56 16.27
C ASN A 487 2.49 17.95 16.04
N LYS A 488 3.45 17.14 16.52
CA LYS A 488 4.87 17.41 16.33
C LYS A 488 5.27 17.38 14.86
N ILE A 489 4.68 16.44 14.13
CA ILE A 489 4.87 16.30 12.68
C ILE A 489 4.42 17.60 11.99
N GLY A 490 3.23 18.10 12.32
CA GLY A 490 2.73 19.37 11.81
C GLY A 490 3.61 20.58 12.19
N GLU A 491 4.06 20.65 13.45
CA GLU A 491 4.97 21.71 13.93
C GLU A 491 6.29 21.74 13.15
N LEU A 492 6.91 20.58 12.92
CA LEU A 492 8.17 20.48 12.17
C LEU A 492 8.00 21.03 10.76
N TYR A 493 6.90 20.68 10.09
CA TYR A 493 6.59 21.16 8.75
C TYR A 493 6.38 22.69 8.71
N GLN A 494 5.64 23.23 9.69
CA GLN A 494 5.37 24.66 9.80
C GLN A 494 6.64 25.46 10.11
N HIS A 495 7.44 25.00 11.08
CA HIS A 495 8.69 25.67 11.48
C HIS A 495 9.70 25.76 10.34
N LEU A 496 9.70 24.77 9.43
CA LEU A 496 10.59 24.73 8.29
C LEU A 496 10.01 25.40 7.04
N GLN A 497 8.92 26.16 7.18
CA GLN A 497 8.28 26.92 6.10
C GLN A 497 7.93 26.04 4.88
N ALA A 498 7.53 24.79 5.11
CA ALA A 498 7.29 23.82 4.05
C ALA A 498 8.50 23.51 3.15
N ASP A 499 9.74 23.79 3.60
CA ASP A 499 10.96 23.32 2.94
C ASP A 499 11.14 21.81 3.18
N ILE A 500 10.69 21.04 2.21
CA ILE A 500 10.71 19.56 2.24
C ILE A 500 12.12 18.99 2.42
N VAL A 501 13.15 19.66 1.86
CA VAL A 501 14.54 19.18 1.94
C VAL A 501 15.06 19.33 3.36
N ARG A 502 14.81 20.49 3.99
CA ARG A 502 15.17 20.70 5.41
C ARG A 502 14.38 19.79 6.33
N CYS A 503 13.09 19.56 6.03
CA CYS A 503 12.29 18.58 6.76
C CYS A 503 12.95 17.20 6.73
N TYR A 504 13.42 16.77 5.56
CA TYR A 504 14.09 15.49 5.41
C TYR A 504 15.39 15.40 6.21
N VAL A 505 16.25 16.42 6.17
CA VAL A 505 17.45 16.44 7.01
C VAL A 505 17.08 16.32 8.49
N LYS A 506 16.06 17.06 8.94
CA LYS A 506 15.64 17.03 10.34
C LYS A 506 15.08 15.66 10.75
N ILE A 507 14.34 15.01 9.87
CA ILE A 507 13.83 13.65 10.08
C ILE A 507 15.00 12.68 10.20
N ASP A 508 16.01 12.75 9.32
CA ASP A 508 17.19 11.87 9.40
C ASP A 508 17.93 12.05 10.73
N GLU A 509 18.11 13.30 11.19
CA GLU A 509 18.69 13.59 12.52
C GLU A 509 17.89 12.96 13.67
N MET A 510 16.56 13.01 13.60
CA MET A 510 15.68 12.44 14.64
C MET A 510 15.73 10.91 14.66
N LEU A 511 15.81 10.30 13.48
CA LEU A 511 15.90 8.84 13.30
C LEU A 511 17.29 8.28 13.63
N ALA A 512 18.33 9.11 13.58
CA ALA A 512 19.70 8.67 13.82
C ALA A 512 19.86 7.96 15.18
N GLY A 513 20.40 6.73 15.13
CA GLY A 513 20.65 5.90 16.31
C GLY A 513 19.39 5.34 16.99
N LYS A 514 18.20 5.45 16.37
CA LYS A 514 16.96 4.91 16.92
C LYS A 514 16.76 3.46 16.52
N ASP A 515 16.29 2.68 17.49
CA ASP A 515 16.00 1.25 17.34
C ASP A 515 14.51 0.99 17.17
N LEU A 516 13.67 1.84 17.78
CA LEU A 516 12.22 1.83 17.65
C LEU A 516 11.72 3.24 17.38
N VAL A 517 10.88 3.39 16.37
CA VAL A 517 10.15 4.64 16.08
C VAL A 517 8.65 4.41 16.27
N VAL A 518 8.02 5.20 17.11
CA VAL A 518 6.57 5.17 17.33
C VAL A 518 5.96 6.44 16.76
N ILE A 519 5.06 6.29 15.78
CA ILE A 519 4.30 7.38 15.17
C ILE A 519 2.84 7.24 15.60
N ASP A 520 2.40 8.09 16.51
CA ASP A 520 1.05 8.07 17.05
C ASP A 520 0.14 9.06 16.34
N ASP A 521 -1.11 8.64 16.13
CA ASP A 521 -2.16 9.40 15.44
C ASP A 521 -1.78 9.87 14.03
N ALA A 522 -1.01 9.06 13.29
CA ALA A 522 -0.55 9.38 11.95
C ALA A 522 -1.72 9.79 11.05
N ARG A 523 -1.62 10.97 10.45
CA ARG A 523 -2.69 11.52 9.60
C ARG A 523 -2.45 11.07 8.16
N GLY A 524 -3.52 10.89 7.39
CA GLY A 524 -3.43 10.56 5.96
C GLY A 524 -2.99 11.74 5.07
N ASP A 525 -2.53 12.84 5.66
CA ASP A 525 -2.09 14.02 4.91
C ASP A 525 -0.76 13.77 4.19
N ARG A 526 -0.46 14.62 3.19
CA ARG A 526 0.72 14.48 2.34
C ARG A 526 2.02 14.42 3.14
N PHE A 527 2.19 15.26 4.16
CA PHE A 527 3.45 15.35 4.90
C PHE A 527 3.63 14.16 5.84
N SER A 528 2.56 13.73 6.51
CA SER A 528 2.55 12.51 7.33
C SER A 528 2.90 11.28 6.50
N ASN A 529 2.40 11.18 5.26
CA ASN A 529 2.77 10.12 4.32
C ASN A 529 4.25 10.17 3.92
N GLU A 530 4.79 11.36 3.64
CA GLU A 530 6.21 11.55 3.30
C GLU A 530 7.14 11.22 4.49
N LEU A 531 6.78 11.61 5.71
CA LEU A 531 7.50 11.25 6.93
C LEU A 531 7.48 9.74 7.14
N LEU A 532 6.30 9.12 7.01
CA LEU A 532 6.16 7.67 7.16
C LEU A 532 7.02 6.94 6.12
N ALA A 533 6.96 7.35 4.85
CA ALA A 533 7.79 6.81 3.78
C ALA A 533 9.28 6.82 4.14
N LYS A 534 9.77 7.97 4.63
CA LYS A 534 11.17 8.14 5.01
C LYS A 534 11.54 7.34 6.27
N THR A 535 10.66 7.30 7.26
CA THR A 535 10.84 6.50 8.47
C THR A 535 10.90 5.02 8.13
N MET A 536 10.02 4.54 7.26
CA MET A 536 10.04 3.16 6.81
C MET A 536 11.29 2.82 6.02
N LYS A 537 11.77 3.73 5.16
CA LYS A 537 13.05 3.56 4.46
C LYS A 537 14.21 3.41 5.46
N HIS A 538 14.24 4.24 6.50
CA HIS A 538 15.22 4.10 7.58
C HIS A 538 15.09 2.75 8.29
N VAL A 539 13.87 2.35 8.63
CA VAL A 539 13.58 1.07 9.29
C VAL A 539 14.13 -0.11 8.50
N MET A 540 13.89 -0.12 7.19
CA MET A 540 14.36 -1.17 6.27
C MET A 540 15.87 -1.17 6.05
N ASN A 541 16.49 0.01 5.95
CA ASN A 541 17.92 0.12 5.68
C ASN A 541 18.80 -0.24 6.88
N TYR A 542 18.25 -0.14 8.09
CA TYR A 542 19.02 -0.30 9.33
C TYR A 542 18.46 -1.38 10.27
N ASP A 543 17.54 -2.22 9.78
CA ASP A 543 16.89 -3.31 10.52
C ASP A 543 16.27 -2.89 11.85
N LYS A 544 15.47 -1.80 11.79
CA LYS A 544 14.83 -1.20 12.97
C LYS A 544 13.38 -1.64 13.12
N ALA A 545 12.72 -1.10 14.14
CA ALA A 545 11.32 -1.33 14.40
C ALA A 545 10.48 -0.04 14.25
N ILE A 546 9.24 -0.20 13.82
CA ILE A 546 8.25 0.90 13.78
C ILE A 546 6.90 0.47 14.34
N MET A 547 6.27 1.33 15.12
CA MET A 547 4.87 1.20 15.48
C MET A 547 4.12 2.44 15.00
N VAL A 548 2.97 2.25 14.37
CA VAL A 548 2.15 3.36 13.89
C VAL A 548 0.71 3.18 14.37
N SER A 549 0.09 4.24 14.86
CA SER A 549 -1.35 4.29 15.09
C SER A 549 -2.00 5.33 14.17
N SER A 550 -3.25 5.11 13.78
CA SER A 550 -4.06 6.13 13.08
C SER A 550 -5.54 5.90 13.26
N ASN A 551 -6.33 6.96 13.17
CA ASN A 551 -7.79 6.85 13.07
C ASN A 551 -8.29 6.53 11.65
N HIS A 552 -7.37 6.41 10.69
CA HIS A 552 -7.67 6.20 9.28
C HIS A 552 -6.81 5.07 8.71
N HIS A 553 -7.22 4.54 7.56
CA HIS A 553 -6.37 3.66 6.78
C HIS A 553 -5.10 4.41 6.34
N ILE A 554 -3.94 3.87 6.71
CA ILE A 554 -2.63 4.37 6.25
C ILE A 554 -2.24 3.53 5.04
N PRO A 555 -2.18 4.11 3.83
CA PRO A 555 -1.80 3.38 2.62
C PRO A 555 -0.28 3.18 2.58
N VAL A 556 0.25 2.33 3.47
CA VAL A 556 1.69 2.06 3.60
C VAL A 556 2.28 1.63 2.26
N LYS A 557 1.55 0.82 1.49
CA LYS A 557 1.93 0.39 0.14
C LYS A 557 2.09 1.54 -0.87
N ALA A 558 1.51 2.70 -0.61
CA ALA A 558 1.66 3.91 -1.42
C ALA A 558 2.77 4.84 -0.88
N ALA A 559 3.10 4.74 0.41
CA ALA A 559 4.19 5.49 1.03
C ALA A 559 5.57 4.97 0.58
N PHE A 560 5.67 3.74 0.07
CA PHE A 560 6.91 3.24 -0.50
C PHE A 560 6.99 3.53 -2.00
N PRO A 561 7.98 4.32 -2.45
CA PRO A 561 8.22 4.50 -3.88
C PRO A 561 8.77 3.22 -4.54
N CYS A 562 9.15 2.23 -3.74
CA CYS A 562 9.77 0.99 -4.16
C CYS A 562 8.85 -0.22 -4.03
N ASN A 563 8.87 -1.10 -5.03
CA ASN A 563 8.23 -2.40 -4.92
C ASN A 563 9.08 -3.30 -4.01
N ILE A 564 8.56 -3.64 -2.83
CA ILE A 564 9.19 -4.60 -1.93
C ILE A 564 8.87 -6.00 -2.41
N ASP A 565 9.90 -6.81 -2.60
CA ASP A 565 9.73 -8.21 -2.98
C ASP A 565 9.04 -8.99 -1.84
N PRO A 566 7.86 -9.58 -2.10
CA PRO A 566 7.15 -10.41 -1.12
C PRO A 566 7.97 -11.61 -0.63
N LEU A 567 8.99 -12.04 -1.37
CA LEU A 567 9.85 -13.17 -1.00
C LEU A 567 11.04 -12.78 -0.09
N THR A 568 10.98 -11.60 0.51
CA THR A 568 11.99 -11.15 1.48
C THR A 568 11.49 -11.33 2.91
N ASP A 569 12.42 -11.59 3.83
CA ASP A 569 12.13 -11.71 5.27
C ASP A 569 11.40 -10.47 5.82
N TYR A 570 11.70 -9.28 5.29
CA TYR A 570 11.10 -8.03 5.77
C TYR A 570 9.64 -7.90 5.33
N ALA A 571 9.24 -8.36 4.14
CA ALA A 571 7.88 -8.20 3.61
C ALA A 571 6.80 -8.68 4.60
N HIS A 572 7.10 -9.77 5.30
CA HIS A 572 6.18 -10.43 6.22
C HIS A 572 6.36 -10.04 7.69
N ASN A 573 7.42 -9.32 8.03
CA ASN A 573 7.72 -8.96 9.41
C ASN A 573 7.00 -7.67 9.88
N PHE A 574 6.03 -7.21 9.09
CA PHE A 574 5.09 -6.15 9.44
C PHE A 574 3.71 -6.74 9.65
N LEU A 575 2.97 -6.21 10.63
CA LEU A 575 1.58 -6.57 10.91
C LEU A 575 0.70 -5.33 10.83
N TYR A 576 -0.44 -5.47 10.16
CA TYR A 576 -1.43 -4.42 10.02
C TYR A 576 -2.75 -4.88 10.63
N LEU A 577 -3.18 -4.22 11.71
CA LEU A 577 -4.51 -4.39 12.29
C LEU A 577 -5.35 -3.21 11.83
N SER A 578 -6.07 -3.40 10.71
CA SER A 578 -6.95 -2.38 10.13
C SER A 578 -8.36 -2.45 10.68
N ASP A 579 -9.09 -1.34 10.51
CA ASP A 579 -10.52 -1.23 10.77
C ASP A 579 -10.93 -1.67 12.17
N LEU A 580 -10.07 -1.40 13.15
CA LEU A 580 -10.35 -1.70 14.56
C LEU A 580 -11.56 -0.87 15.01
N GLN A 581 -12.66 -1.54 15.33
CA GLN A 581 -13.90 -0.97 15.85
C GLN A 581 -14.09 -1.36 17.31
N GLY A 582 -14.53 -0.41 18.11
CA GLY A 582 -14.86 -0.63 19.50
C GLY A 582 -15.32 0.64 20.17
N ASP A 583 -15.97 0.49 21.31
CA ASP A 583 -16.30 1.61 22.16
C ASP A 583 -15.03 2.26 22.71
N SER A 584 -15.09 3.57 22.92
CA SER A 584 -13.98 4.30 23.54
C SER A 584 -13.73 3.78 24.95
N TYR A 585 -12.46 3.50 25.26
CA TYR A 585 -11.99 3.14 26.60
C TYR A 585 -12.09 4.30 27.59
N ARG A 586 -12.32 5.53 27.09
CA ARG A 586 -12.40 6.71 27.94
C ARG A 586 -13.63 6.63 28.85
N SER A 587 -13.41 6.43 30.14
CA SER A 587 -14.48 6.49 31.14
C SER A 587 -15.05 7.91 31.19
N ARG A 588 -16.37 8.04 31.03
CA ARG A 588 -17.08 9.31 31.26
C ARG A 588 -16.92 9.72 32.71
N TRP A 589 -16.41 10.93 32.95
CA TRP A 589 -16.02 11.37 34.30
C TRP A 589 -17.21 11.44 35.27
N TRP A 590 -18.41 11.73 34.78
CA TRP A 590 -19.65 11.78 35.57
C TRP A 590 -20.19 10.39 35.96
N HIS A 591 -19.59 9.31 35.47
CA HIS A 591 -19.85 7.96 36.00
C HIS A 591 -18.85 7.57 37.12
N SER A 592 -17.94 8.48 37.49
CA SER A 592 -17.07 8.26 38.64
C SER A 592 -17.90 8.11 39.92
N PRO A 593 -17.61 7.15 40.81
CA PRO A 593 -18.32 6.97 42.08
C PRO A 593 -18.32 8.21 42.99
N GLU A 594 -17.34 9.11 42.78
CA GLU A 594 -17.15 10.36 43.52
C GLU A 594 -18.19 11.44 43.13
N VAL A 595 -18.82 11.31 41.96
CA VAL A 595 -19.75 12.30 41.43
C VAL A 595 -21.17 11.92 41.86
N GLN A 596 -21.72 12.63 42.85
CA GLN A 596 -23.05 12.39 43.42
C GLN A 596 -23.94 13.63 43.44
N ALA A 597 -23.40 14.81 43.13
CA ALA A 597 -24.16 16.06 43.12
C ALA A 597 -25.25 16.09 42.04
N ALA A 598 -26.29 16.89 42.28
CA ALA A 598 -27.42 17.04 41.36
C ALA A 598 -27.17 18.07 40.25
N ASP A 599 -26.42 19.15 40.53
CA ASP A 599 -26.09 20.19 39.55
C ASP A 599 -24.72 19.97 38.91
N ALA A 600 -24.57 20.40 37.66
CA ALA A 600 -23.41 20.08 36.83
C ALA A 600 -22.10 20.67 37.38
N ILE A 601 -22.09 21.88 37.92
CA ILE A 601 -20.86 22.52 38.40
C ILE A 601 -20.37 21.86 39.69
N SER A 602 -21.29 21.52 40.60
CA SER A 602 -20.94 20.74 41.79
C SER A 602 -20.44 19.35 41.44
N GLN A 603 -21.02 18.67 40.42
CA GLN A 603 -20.50 17.39 39.92
C GLN A 603 -19.05 17.55 39.44
N LEU A 604 -18.76 18.59 38.66
CA LEU A 604 -17.41 18.89 38.19
C LEU A 604 -16.44 19.23 39.34
N GLY A 605 -16.94 19.88 40.39
CA GLY A 605 -16.18 20.16 41.62
C GLY A 605 -15.76 18.89 42.35
N GLN A 606 -16.67 17.92 42.48
CA GLN A 606 -16.44 16.62 43.12
C GLN A 606 -15.48 15.71 42.35
N TYR A 607 -15.35 15.88 41.04
CA TYR A 607 -14.47 15.05 40.24
C TYR A 607 -12.99 15.36 40.53
N HIS A 608 -12.27 14.39 41.08
CA HIS A 608 -10.83 14.48 41.37
C HIS A 608 -9.96 13.64 40.42
N GLY A 609 -10.57 13.03 39.40
CA GLY A 609 -9.85 12.25 38.41
C GLY A 609 -8.95 13.09 37.50
N ARG A 610 -8.12 12.42 36.72
CA ARG A 610 -7.08 13.06 35.88
C ARG A 610 -7.55 13.40 34.47
N ASN A 611 -8.70 12.88 34.05
CA ASN A 611 -9.23 13.10 32.71
C ASN A 611 -9.82 14.51 32.61
N ALA A 612 -9.94 15.03 31.40
CA ALA A 612 -10.66 16.26 31.19
C ALA A 612 -12.15 16.07 31.50
N ALA A 613 -12.75 17.09 32.10
CA ALA A 613 -14.13 17.08 32.52
C ALA A 613 -14.76 18.43 32.25
N ALA A 614 -15.96 18.45 31.68
CA ALA A 614 -16.59 19.70 31.28
C ALA A 614 -18.09 19.73 31.51
N VAL A 615 -18.62 20.93 31.75
CA VAL A 615 -20.06 21.16 31.93
C VAL A 615 -20.51 22.41 31.21
N ILE A 616 -21.76 22.39 30.75
CA ILE A 616 -22.45 23.56 30.20
C ILE A 616 -23.44 24.07 31.24
N THR A 617 -23.45 25.38 31.47
CA THR A 617 -24.35 26.06 32.40
C THR A 617 -25.04 27.25 31.74
N GLU A 618 -26.33 27.43 32.03
CA GLU A 618 -27.12 28.60 31.62
C GLU A 618 -27.23 29.65 32.73
N HIS A 619 -26.84 29.28 33.95
CA HIS A 619 -26.86 30.20 35.07
C HIS A 619 -25.70 31.18 34.96
N ALA A 620 -25.92 32.41 35.45
CA ALA A 620 -24.83 33.35 35.63
C ALA A 620 -23.87 32.78 36.68
N VAL A 621 -22.65 32.46 36.24
CA VAL A 621 -21.59 31.91 37.09
C VAL A 621 -20.43 32.90 37.06
N SER A 622 -20.02 33.36 38.24
CA SER A 622 -18.82 34.22 38.37
C SER A 622 -17.57 33.39 38.61
N ILE A 623 -16.39 33.97 38.38
CA ILE A 623 -15.11 33.30 38.69
C ILE A 623 -15.03 32.99 40.19
N GLU A 624 -15.50 33.88 41.06
CA GLU A 624 -15.51 33.66 42.52
C GLU A 624 -16.37 32.45 42.91
N GLU A 625 -17.48 32.25 42.21
CA GLU A 625 -18.32 31.06 42.40
C GLU A 625 -17.59 29.80 41.95
N LEU A 626 -16.90 29.81 40.80
CA LEU A 626 -16.09 28.68 40.35
C LEU A 626 -14.94 28.36 41.31
N VAL A 627 -14.26 29.37 41.83
CA VAL A 627 -13.22 29.21 42.85
C VAL A 627 -13.77 28.45 44.06
N ARG A 628 -14.95 28.85 44.53
CA ARG A 628 -15.61 28.22 45.67
C ARG A 628 -16.06 26.79 45.37
N VAL A 629 -16.75 26.56 44.24
CA VAL A 629 -17.36 25.25 43.93
C VAL A 629 -16.32 24.23 43.48
N LEU A 630 -15.37 24.63 42.64
CA LEU A 630 -14.30 23.74 42.18
C LEU A 630 -13.16 23.59 43.19
N SER A 631 -13.11 24.45 44.21
CA SER A 631 -11.99 24.54 45.17
C SER A 631 -10.64 24.79 44.47
N ILE A 632 -10.64 25.65 43.45
CA ILE A 632 -9.46 25.99 42.63
C ILE A 632 -9.13 27.48 42.84
N PRO A 633 -7.87 27.88 43.10
CA PRO A 633 -7.49 29.28 43.19
C PRO A 633 -7.81 30.06 41.91
N ALA A 634 -8.23 31.33 42.04
CA ALA A 634 -8.68 32.15 40.91
C ALA A 634 -7.61 32.25 39.81
N GLU A 635 -6.35 32.38 40.21
CA GLU A 635 -5.19 32.47 39.33
C GLU A 635 -4.91 31.19 38.52
N GLN A 636 -5.54 30.07 38.88
CA GLN A 636 -5.43 28.78 38.18
C GLN A 636 -6.67 28.48 37.32
N ILE A 637 -7.60 29.43 37.21
CA ILE A 637 -8.76 29.38 36.32
C ILE A 637 -8.47 30.28 35.11
N ARG A 638 -8.23 29.68 33.95
CA ARG A 638 -8.00 30.43 32.71
C ARG A 638 -9.33 30.84 32.08
N GLN A 639 -9.62 32.13 32.04
CA GLN A 639 -10.76 32.65 31.27
C GLN A 639 -10.41 32.76 29.79
N VAL A 640 -11.23 32.20 28.90
CA VAL A 640 -11.09 32.30 27.44
C VAL A 640 -11.67 33.64 26.99
N GLY A 641 -10.90 34.41 26.22
CA GLY A 641 -11.36 35.69 25.65
C GLY A 641 -12.38 35.51 24.51
N SER A 642 -13.13 36.56 24.19
CA SER A 642 -14.08 36.54 23.06
C SER A 642 -13.38 36.20 21.74
N PRO A 643 -14.05 35.47 20.82
CA PRO A 643 -13.47 35.14 19.53
C PRO A 643 -13.24 36.37 18.66
N PHE A 644 -12.33 36.26 17.71
CA PHE A 644 -12.04 37.34 16.77
C PHE A 644 -13.25 37.70 15.91
N LEU A 645 -13.53 39.00 15.78
CA LEU A 645 -14.38 39.51 14.73
C LEU A 645 -13.58 39.58 13.40
N PRO A 646 -14.13 39.08 12.28
CA PRO A 646 -13.47 39.17 10.97
C PRO A 646 -13.07 40.62 10.64
N GLY A 647 -11.78 40.86 10.36
CA GLY A 647 -11.27 42.17 9.89
C GLY A 647 -10.18 42.84 10.74
N ARG A 648 -9.78 42.26 11.89
CA ARG A 648 -8.63 42.73 12.68
C ARG A 648 -7.54 41.65 12.77
N TYR A 649 -6.49 41.77 11.97
CA TYR A 649 -5.34 40.86 11.89
C TYR A 649 -4.35 41.03 13.06
N VAL A 650 -4.80 40.96 14.31
CA VAL A 650 -3.88 40.82 15.45
C VAL A 650 -4.22 39.51 16.11
N VAL A 651 -3.28 38.55 16.07
CA VAL A 651 -3.39 37.27 16.78
C VAL A 651 -3.33 37.57 18.28
N SER A 652 -4.47 37.84 18.90
CA SER A 652 -4.62 37.81 20.37
C SER A 652 -4.12 36.46 20.88
N GLN A 653 -3.21 36.53 21.86
CA GLN A 653 -2.66 35.36 22.54
C GLN A 653 -3.76 34.54 23.23
N ASP A 654 -4.91 35.14 23.53
CA ASP A 654 -6.05 34.51 24.22
C ASP A 654 -6.81 33.47 23.37
N TYR A 655 -6.64 33.47 22.05
CA TYR A 655 -7.38 32.56 21.17
C TYR A 655 -6.72 31.19 21.01
N ASP A 656 -5.39 31.12 21.02
CA ASP A 656 -4.64 29.88 20.75
C ASP A 656 -4.39 29.06 22.03
N LEU A 657 -4.64 29.65 23.21
CA LEU A 657 -4.46 29.02 24.53
C LEU A 657 -3.09 28.32 24.66
N ARG A 658 -2.04 28.91 24.08
CA ARG A 658 -0.68 28.33 24.11
C ARG A 658 -0.09 28.34 25.52
N ASP A 659 -0.59 29.20 26.37
CA ASP A 659 -0.29 29.30 27.80
C ASP A 659 -0.97 28.21 28.63
N LEU A 660 -1.94 27.49 28.08
CA LEU A 660 -2.69 26.49 28.83
C LEU A 660 -1.83 25.27 29.13
N THR A 661 -1.42 25.15 30.39
CA THR A 661 -0.67 24.00 30.91
C THR A 661 -1.27 23.54 32.24
N LYS A 662 -1.27 22.22 32.49
CA LYS A 662 -1.68 21.65 33.79
C LYS A 662 -0.82 22.11 34.98
N THR A 663 0.39 22.61 34.72
CA THR A 663 1.27 23.16 35.77
C THR A 663 0.83 24.52 36.28
N GLN A 664 0.10 25.29 35.47
CA GLN A 664 -0.33 26.64 35.80
C GLN A 664 -1.84 26.74 36.01
N HIS A 665 -2.61 25.87 35.37
CA HIS A 665 -4.07 25.93 35.36
C HIS A 665 -4.66 24.59 35.79
N GLN A 666 -5.80 24.64 36.49
CA GLN A 666 -6.61 23.48 36.83
C GLN A 666 -7.98 23.49 36.14
N ALA A 667 -8.47 24.69 35.78
CA ALA A 667 -9.74 24.86 35.10
C ALA A 667 -9.68 25.94 34.01
N VAL A 668 -10.60 25.84 33.07
CA VAL A 668 -10.85 26.81 32.01
C VAL A 668 -12.30 27.27 32.09
N PHE A 669 -12.54 28.57 31.92
CA PHE A 669 -13.87 29.15 31.86
C PHE A 669 -14.07 29.83 30.51
N MET A 670 -15.14 29.49 29.81
CA MET A 670 -15.48 30.05 28.50
C MET A 670 -16.93 30.52 28.47
N GLU A 671 -17.16 31.74 27.98
CA GLU A 671 -18.49 32.23 27.65
C GLU A 671 -18.75 32.03 26.15
N CYS A 672 -19.87 31.39 25.83
CA CYS A 672 -20.31 31.06 24.48
C CYS A 672 -21.67 31.72 24.19
N ASP A 673 -21.77 33.03 24.39
CA ASP A 673 -22.98 33.78 24.07
C ASP A 673 -22.97 34.27 22.62
N GLY A 674 -24.06 34.10 21.87
CA GLY A 674 -24.19 34.57 20.47
C GLY A 674 -23.59 33.63 19.43
N ILE A 675 -23.86 32.32 19.53
CA ILE A 675 -23.33 31.26 18.64
C ILE A 675 -24.11 31.23 17.30
N ASP A 676 -24.12 32.38 16.63
CA ASP A 676 -24.73 32.54 15.31
C ASP A 676 -23.66 32.45 14.20
N ASP A 677 -22.37 32.43 14.58
CA ASP A 677 -21.22 32.40 13.67
C ASP A 677 -20.30 31.20 13.94
N ASP A 678 -19.85 30.57 12.85
CA ASP A 678 -18.91 29.45 12.80
C ASP A 678 -17.61 29.73 13.57
N THR A 679 -17.21 31.00 13.69
CA THR A 679 -16.00 31.41 14.42
C THR A 679 -16.06 31.05 15.90
N HIS A 680 -17.21 31.24 16.56
CA HIS A 680 -17.39 30.92 17.98
C HIS A 680 -17.33 29.40 18.20
N ILE A 681 -17.97 28.64 17.30
CA ILE A 681 -17.95 27.18 17.34
C ILE A 681 -16.52 26.67 17.14
N LYS A 682 -15.76 27.22 16.18
CA LYS A 682 -14.35 26.86 15.98
C LYS A 682 -13.50 27.12 17.22
N GLN A 683 -13.69 28.26 17.88
CA GLN A 683 -12.98 28.55 19.14
C GLN A 683 -13.35 27.54 20.22
N PHE A 684 -14.64 27.25 20.39
CA PHE A 684 -15.12 26.26 21.35
C PHE A 684 -14.49 24.88 21.13
N LEU A 685 -14.48 24.39 19.89
CA LEU A 685 -13.86 23.11 19.55
C LEU A 685 -12.33 23.10 19.79
N ASN A 686 -11.65 24.21 19.52
CA ASN A 686 -10.22 24.36 19.81
C ASN A 686 -9.95 24.32 21.33
N VAL A 687 -10.78 24.99 22.14
CA VAL A 687 -10.68 24.98 23.61
C VAL A 687 -10.87 23.56 24.13
N ILE A 688 -11.87 22.84 23.65
CA ILE A 688 -12.11 21.42 24.01
C ILE A 688 -10.87 20.58 23.73
N GLN A 689 -10.28 20.73 22.54
CA GLN A 689 -9.09 19.98 22.17
C GLN A 689 -7.93 20.24 23.14
N ARG A 690 -7.67 21.50 23.51
CA ARG A 690 -6.60 21.90 24.44
C ARG A 690 -6.86 21.43 25.87
N VAL A 691 -8.05 21.69 26.41
CA VAL A 691 -8.48 21.24 27.74
C VAL A 691 -8.39 19.72 27.86
N HIS A 692 -8.83 19.00 26.83
CA HIS A 692 -8.72 17.55 26.78
C HIS A 692 -7.28 17.06 26.89
N ASN A 693 -6.38 17.62 26.08
CA ASN A 693 -4.98 17.21 26.02
C ASN A 693 -4.25 17.41 27.36
N GLU A 694 -4.57 18.48 28.08
CA GLU A 694 -4.01 18.80 29.39
C GLU A 694 -4.71 18.05 30.53
N GLY A 695 -5.93 17.54 30.31
CA GLY A 695 -6.74 16.91 31.36
C GLY A 695 -7.21 17.92 32.41
N LEU A 696 -7.80 19.03 31.94
CA LEU A 696 -8.31 20.14 32.76
C LEU A 696 -9.83 20.09 32.91
N LYS A 697 -10.34 20.84 33.89
CA LYS A 697 -11.77 21.10 34.03
C LYS A 697 -12.19 22.24 33.09
N LEU A 698 -13.38 22.17 32.49
CA LEU A 698 -13.92 23.23 31.63
C LEU A 698 -15.36 23.58 32.01
N VAL A 699 -15.61 24.85 32.26
CA VAL A 699 -16.96 25.38 32.45
C VAL A 699 -17.32 26.27 31.28
N VAL A 700 -18.41 25.93 30.61
CA VAL A 700 -18.94 26.66 29.46
C VAL A 700 -20.24 27.33 29.85
N LYS A 701 -20.25 28.66 29.86
CA LYS A 701 -21.47 29.45 30.08
C LYS A 701 -22.11 29.79 28.74
N THR A 702 -23.43 29.64 28.63
CA THR A 702 -24.21 30.05 27.44
C THR A 702 -25.59 30.51 27.87
N ASN A 703 -26.18 31.50 27.19
CA ASN A 703 -27.58 31.89 27.42
C ASN A 703 -28.61 30.87 26.89
N ASP A 704 -28.20 29.98 25.97
CA ASP A 704 -29.05 28.93 25.41
C ASP A 704 -28.23 27.66 25.15
N ARG A 705 -28.39 26.67 26.04
CA ARG A 705 -27.69 25.38 25.99
C ARG A 705 -28.11 24.57 24.78
N LEU A 706 -29.40 24.54 24.47
CA LEU A 706 -29.92 23.75 23.34
C LEU A 706 -29.45 24.31 22.00
N LEU A 707 -29.41 25.63 21.86
CA LEU A 707 -28.87 26.29 20.69
C LEU A 707 -27.39 25.97 20.51
N LEU A 708 -26.56 26.04 21.56
CA LEU A 708 -25.15 25.65 21.49
C LEU A 708 -24.98 24.21 21.01
N LEU A 709 -25.68 23.25 21.61
CA LEU A 709 -25.61 21.84 21.22
C LEU A 709 -26.02 21.64 19.75
N LYS A 710 -27.09 22.31 19.32
CA LYS A 710 -27.57 22.26 17.93
C LYS A 710 -26.56 22.88 16.97
N SER A 711 -26.03 24.07 17.28
CA SER A 711 -25.07 24.79 16.43
C SER A 711 -23.77 24.00 16.28
N VAL A 712 -23.19 23.48 17.37
CA VAL A 712 -21.98 22.64 17.32
C VAL A 712 -22.22 21.41 16.45
N ARG A 713 -23.39 20.79 16.56
CA ARG A 713 -23.71 19.62 15.75
C ARG A 713 -23.91 19.95 14.27
N VAL A 714 -24.65 21.02 13.96
CA VAL A 714 -24.84 21.49 12.59
C VAL A 714 -23.47 21.74 11.97
N PHE A 715 -22.60 22.45 12.68
CA PHE A 715 -21.23 22.72 12.28
C PHE A 715 -20.46 21.43 12.00
N LEU A 716 -20.40 20.49 12.95
CA LEU A 716 -19.69 19.22 12.77
C LEU A 716 -20.27 18.33 11.65
N ASN A 717 -21.51 18.56 11.22
CA ASN A 717 -22.16 17.82 10.13
C ASN A 717 -21.98 18.49 8.75
N GLN A 718 -21.31 19.64 8.65
CA GLN A 718 -21.11 20.33 7.37
C GLN A 718 -20.10 19.58 6.49
N PRO A 719 -20.44 19.22 5.24
CA PRO A 719 -19.57 18.43 4.36
C PRO A 719 -18.33 19.18 3.84
N ASP A 720 -18.35 20.53 3.84
CA ASP A 720 -17.30 21.40 3.29
C ASP A 720 -16.18 21.73 4.29
N LEU A 721 -16.27 21.25 5.53
CA LEU A 721 -15.17 21.39 6.46
C LEU A 721 -14.04 20.45 6.02
N SER A 722 -13.06 21.02 5.33
CA SER A 722 -11.71 20.45 5.13
C SER A 722 -10.98 20.06 6.44
N LEU A 723 -11.66 20.19 7.59
CA LEU A 723 -11.34 19.66 8.92
C LEU A 723 -11.78 18.19 9.14
N ASN A 724 -12.21 17.47 8.09
CA ASN A 724 -12.65 16.05 8.12
C ASN A 724 -11.84 15.11 9.05
N TYR A 725 -10.56 15.38 9.30
CA TYR A 725 -9.68 14.55 10.13
C TYR A 725 -9.80 14.79 11.65
N ASN A 726 -10.16 15.99 12.09
CA ASN A 726 -10.30 16.30 13.52
C ASN A 726 -11.72 16.03 14.05
N GLU A 727 -12.73 15.96 13.17
CA GLU A 727 -14.13 15.89 13.58
C GLU A 727 -14.48 14.65 14.39
N VAL A 728 -13.99 13.46 13.99
CA VAL A 728 -14.28 12.20 14.69
C VAL A 728 -13.69 12.24 16.10
N CYS A 729 -12.44 12.70 16.24
CA CYS A 729 -11.81 12.87 17.55
C CYS A 729 -12.55 13.91 18.41
N VAL A 730 -12.97 15.03 17.81
CA VAL A 730 -13.66 16.10 18.53
C VAL A 730 -15.04 15.65 19.01
N ARG A 731 -15.81 14.92 18.19
CA ARG A 731 -17.11 14.35 18.59
C ARG A 731 -16.98 13.40 19.77
N GLU A 732 -15.98 12.52 19.73
CA GLU A 732 -15.71 11.58 20.80
C GLU A 732 -15.31 12.33 22.08
N ARG A 733 -14.39 13.29 22.00
CA ARG A 733 -14.00 14.16 23.13
C ARG A 733 -15.18 14.89 23.73
N LEU A 734 -16.06 15.47 22.90
CA LEU A 734 -17.30 16.11 23.33
C LEU A 734 -18.16 15.15 24.15
N ALA A 735 -18.39 13.94 23.64
CA ALA A 735 -19.20 12.92 24.29
C ALA A 735 -18.57 12.32 25.57
N HIS A 736 -17.27 12.52 25.81
CA HIS A 736 -16.58 12.11 27.04
C HIS A 736 -16.37 13.24 28.04
N MET A 737 -16.26 14.48 27.56
CA MET A 737 -16.09 15.65 28.40
C MET A 737 -17.42 16.20 28.89
N PHE A 738 -18.51 16.10 28.11
CA PHE A 738 -19.80 16.68 28.45
C PHE A 738 -20.91 15.62 28.53
N PRO A 739 -21.65 15.53 29.66
CA PRO A 739 -22.85 14.70 29.75
C PRO A 739 -23.87 15.03 28.65
N ASP A 740 -23.99 16.32 28.35
CA ASP A 740 -24.88 16.92 27.36
C ASP A 740 -24.79 16.30 25.97
N PHE A 741 -23.56 16.19 25.46
CA PHE A 741 -23.32 15.70 24.10
C PHE A 741 -23.49 14.18 24.00
N ALA A 742 -23.26 13.46 25.11
CA ALA A 742 -23.51 12.02 25.18
C ALA A 742 -25.01 11.69 25.10
N GLU A 743 -25.85 12.42 25.85
CA GLU A 743 -27.30 12.21 25.88
C GLU A 743 -27.99 12.67 24.59
N PHE A 744 -27.53 13.78 24.02
CA PHE A 744 -28.09 14.34 22.78
C PHE A 744 -27.91 13.39 21.57
N GLY A 745 -26.83 12.60 21.54
CA GLY A 745 -26.60 11.59 20.49
C GLY A 745 -27.56 10.39 20.56
N LEU A 746 -27.93 9.94 21.77
CA LEU A 746 -28.80 8.79 22.00
C LEU A 746 -30.25 9.05 21.52
N GLN A 747 -30.77 10.26 21.72
CA GLN A 747 -32.14 10.61 21.34
C GLN A 747 -32.38 10.54 19.82
N ASP A 748 -31.36 10.79 19.00
CA ASP A 748 -31.51 10.74 17.55
C ASP A 748 -31.28 9.37 16.93
N GLN A 749 -30.42 8.53 17.53
CA GLN A 749 -30.36 7.13 17.15
C GLN A 749 -31.71 6.45 17.38
N LEU A 750 -32.38 6.76 18.51
CA LEU A 750 -33.74 6.31 18.78
C LEU A 750 -34.76 6.89 17.79
N LYS A 751 -34.67 8.18 17.41
CA LYS A 751 -35.54 8.75 16.36
C LYS A 751 -35.33 8.12 14.99
N GLN A 752 -34.08 7.85 14.58
CA GLN A 752 -33.77 7.20 13.31
C GLN A 752 -34.20 5.72 13.28
N GLN A 753 -34.12 5.01 14.40
CA GLN A 753 -34.63 3.65 14.52
C GLN A 753 -36.17 3.57 14.66
N SER A 754 -36.81 4.65 15.12
CA SER A 754 -38.28 4.73 15.28
C SER A 754 -39.05 5.19 14.03
N LEU A 755 -38.35 5.54 12.94
CA LEU A 755 -39.00 5.77 11.64
C LEU A 755 -39.41 4.40 11.05
N PRO A 756 -40.71 4.10 10.87
CA PRO A 756 -41.13 2.82 10.33
C PRO A 756 -40.59 2.68 8.91
N GLY A 757 -39.78 1.63 8.69
CA GLY A 757 -39.25 1.29 7.38
C GLY A 757 -40.37 1.12 6.37
N ALA A 758 -40.47 2.06 5.44
CA ALA A 758 -41.28 1.92 4.24
C ALA A 758 -40.63 0.87 3.33
N PHE A 759 -40.79 -0.41 3.67
CA PHE A 759 -40.61 -1.50 2.72
C PHE A 759 -41.72 -1.38 1.68
N GLY A 760 -41.36 -0.89 0.50
CA GLY A 760 -42.19 -1.01 -0.70
C GLY A 760 -42.39 -2.48 -1.03
N GLY A 761 -43.59 -2.99 -0.77
CA GLY A 761 -44.05 -4.27 -1.29
C GLY A 761 -44.30 -4.15 -2.79
N ASN A 762 -43.52 -4.87 -3.60
CA ASN A 762 -43.91 -5.14 -4.98
C ASN A 762 -45.00 -6.22 -4.97
N LYS A 763 -46.19 -5.80 -5.42
CA LYS A 763 -47.28 -6.69 -5.80
C LYS A 763 -46.94 -7.37 -7.13
N ALA A 764 -47.34 -8.64 -7.21
CA ALA A 764 -47.43 -9.41 -8.43
C ALA A 764 -48.38 -8.74 -9.45
N SER A 765 -47.91 -8.68 -10.69
CA SER A 765 -48.68 -8.84 -11.93
C SER A 765 -47.70 -9.13 -13.06
#